data_AF-A0A7M2X593-F1
#
_entry.id   AF-A0A7M2X593-F1
#
_cell.length_a   1.000
_cell.length_b   1.000
_cell.length_c   1.000
_cell.angle_alpha   90.00
_cell.angle_beta   90.00
_cell.angle_gamma   90.00
#
_symmetry.space_group_name_H-M   'P 1'
#
loop_
_entity.id
_entity.type
_entity.pdbx_description
1 polymer ?
#
loop_
_entity_poly.entity_id
_entity_poly.type
_entity_poly.pdbx_seq_one_letter_code
_entity_poly.pdbx_strand_id
1 'polypeptide(L)'
;MPRAPVYNPTTQGVAPIEARFRAPSGPTGGEMVARALDGVGQALQHHAQVKNALTIEQDKADAGNNAVAFQDAAGQILAKAKASRGVDAGAAYKAAEEQLLSTREQMLGQSRSPRARDLLKMRTDGFLASYRAELAEHEISQTRAAAEESYISQAAKAREEAARQWLSADAVAAQIELGRGAIRDKERLLGRDETSIAQAEQEYESSVHRGIVEERNAQGDIDGALDYGRAHLTRMTLGDKTAVSATLRGAIETRQAAGDAQWAISQGGPVPASTPGAKYSAPVRNGRVTSGFGVDRGKGRSHNGTDFAAPEGSAVTPIASGVVVGVGSDAKSGNYVMIDHGNGLTTSYAHLGGHSVKQGDRVTATTTLGPVGMTGHTTGPHVHVVARQNGKPVDPLQFIGQNAPSAKAAGEWDKRSAYAAIDANADWTFERKQRAKEWVDREFSRKDSIDAREEREADDEAKRVVLGLGDNFRSLDQIPKTVRDRMSIDATASFSDMAKANAAPKPVAANGAEFLRLQRLAIEAPEQFAGLDLTRSASYLTPGELARLDADQAKLQRGGNEVSIRSAIAGHINTFSTPDMHLTGDKNKEDFIETFGLMQASVLQATGGKRMPTDKELEDAFSLATRTVVAKRPGLLWGTNDKSIPAHDLTVSDIPQAILGQIDAALRRNGLAVTDANRIVLYVEGVSGK
;
A
#
# COMPACT_ATOMS: atom_id res chain seq x y z
N MET A 1 27.02 103.04 15.71
CA MET A 1 26.23 101.79 15.54
C MET A 1 26.58 100.83 16.66
N PRO A 2 25.65 100.52 17.59
CA PRO A 2 25.74 99.32 18.40
C PRO A 2 25.01 98.17 17.70
N ARG A 3 25.59 96.97 17.82
CA ARG A 3 25.20 95.74 17.11
C ARG A 3 23.80 95.26 17.52
N ALA A 4 23.00 94.85 16.53
CA ALA A 4 21.71 94.19 16.74
C ALA A 4 21.93 92.81 17.40
N PRO A 5 21.18 92.45 18.46
CA PRO A 5 21.21 91.10 19.00
C PRO A 5 20.45 90.13 18.07
N VAL A 6 21.06 88.98 17.81
CA VAL A 6 20.44 87.84 17.13
C VAL A 6 19.50 87.14 18.11
N TYR A 7 18.25 86.93 17.70
CA TYR A 7 17.22 86.28 18.51
C TYR A 7 17.41 84.75 18.52
N ASN A 8 17.36 84.14 19.71
CA ASN A 8 17.41 82.69 19.94
C ASN A 8 16.08 82.26 20.62
N PRO A 9 15.34 81.23 20.15
CA PRO A 9 13.92 81.07 20.44
C PRO A 9 13.56 80.32 21.74
N THR A 10 14.48 80.14 22.69
CA THR A 10 14.28 79.16 23.79
C THR A 10 14.11 79.71 25.21
N THR A 11 13.90 81.01 25.44
CA THR A 11 13.62 81.51 26.81
C THR A 11 12.45 82.50 26.88
N GLN A 12 11.57 82.26 27.87
CA GLN A 12 10.47 83.12 28.30
C GLN A 12 10.97 84.51 28.75
N GLY A 13 10.18 85.54 28.46
CA GLY A 13 10.23 86.85 29.13
C GLY A 13 11.04 87.92 28.38
N VAL A 14 10.33 88.89 27.78
CA VAL A 14 10.95 90.14 27.30
C VAL A 14 11.25 91.01 28.52
N ALA A 15 12.51 91.40 28.72
CA ALA A 15 12.91 92.33 29.78
C ALA A 15 12.25 93.71 29.57
N PRO A 16 11.78 94.40 30.63
CA PRO A 16 11.16 95.71 30.50
C PRO A 16 12.19 96.73 30.01
N ILE A 17 11.82 97.53 29.01
CA ILE A 17 12.61 98.67 28.54
C ILE A 17 12.35 99.82 29.51
N GLU A 18 13.27 100.07 30.45
CA GLU A 18 13.27 101.32 31.21
C GLU A 18 13.79 102.46 30.32
N ALA A 19 12.87 103.26 29.77
CA ALA A 19 13.20 104.52 29.12
C ALA A 19 13.38 105.61 30.19
N ARG A 20 14.63 105.95 30.54
CA ARG A 20 14.93 107.13 31.36
C ARG A 20 14.86 108.39 30.49
N PHE A 21 13.79 109.17 30.64
CA PHE A 21 13.68 110.48 30.00
C PHE A 21 14.39 111.56 30.84
N ARG A 22 15.28 112.33 30.21
CA ARG A 22 15.85 113.56 30.79
C ARG A 22 15.03 114.74 30.25
N ALA A 23 14.47 115.57 31.14
CA ALA A 23 13.67 116.73 30.72
C ALA A 23 14.52 117.75 29.94
N PRO A 24 14.04 118.28 28.79
CA PRO A 24 14.77 119.27 28.03
C PRO A 24 14.53 120.67 28.59
N SER A 25 15.61 121.40 28.89
CA SER A 25 15.59 122.81 29.28
C SER A 25 15.59 123.70 28.02
N GLY A 26 14.43 123.99 27.44
CA GLY A 26 14.29 124.95 26.33
C GLY A 26 12.89 124.99 25.66
N PRO A 27 12.53 126.09 24.95
CA PRO A 27 11.18 126.34 24.41
C PRO A 27 10.70 125.39 23.29
N THR A 28 11.53 124.43 22.88
CA THR A 28 11.21 123.37 21.89
C THR A 28 10.79 122.04 22.54
N GLY A 29 10.65 121.98 23.86
CA GLY A 29 10.31 120.75 24.60
C GLY A 29 8.95 120.15 24.25
N GLY A 30 7.95 120.97 23.92
CA GLY A 30 6.59 120.50 23.58
C GLY A 30 6.52 119.72 22.26
N GLU A 31 7.22 120.16 21.21
CA GLU A 31 7.26 119.45 19.92
C GLU A 31 8.00 118.11 20.02
N MET A 32 9.07 118.03 20.82
CA MET A 32 9.78 116.77 21.03
C MET A 32 8.94 115.74 21.80
N VAL A 33 8.15 116.19 22.79
CA VAL A 33 7.20 115.33 23.51
C VAL A 33 6.08 114.87 22.57
N ALA A 34 5.54 115.74 21.72
CA ALA A 34 4.52 115.38 20.75
C ALA A 34 5.02 114.34 19.72
N ARG A 35 6.23 114.49 19.18
CA ARG A 35 6.84 113.48 18.28
C ARG A 35 7.17 112.17 19.01
N ALA A 36 7.56 112.22 20.28
CA ALA A 36 7.79 111.02 21.08
C ALA A 36 6.49 110.26 21.34
N LEU A 37 5.39 110.97 21.65
CA LEU A 37 4.05 110.37 21.82
C LEU A 37 3.51 109.78 20.52
N ASP A 38 3.71 110.46 19.38
CA ASP A 38 3.34 109.95 18.06
C ASP A 38 4.14 108.70 17.68
N GLY A 39 5.45 108.69 17.95
CA GLY A 39 6.29 107.50 17.78
C GLY A 39 5.87 106.31 18.66
N VAL A 40 5.42 106.56 19.90
CA VAL A 40 4.85 105.52 20.77
C VAL A 40 3.50 105.03 20.23
N GLY A 41 2.64 105.92 19.74
CA GLY A 41 1.37 105.57 19.10
C GLY A 41 1.56 104.66 17.87
N GLN A 42 2.51 105.02 16.99
CA GLN A 42 2.88 104.20 15.83
C GLN A 42 3.47 102.85 16.24
N ALA A 43 4.33 102.81 17.27
CA ALA A 43 4.89 101.56 17.78
C ALA A 43 3.82 100.62 18.39
N LEU A 44 2.83 101.17 19.09
CA LEU A 44 1.70 100.40 19.63
C LEU A 44 0.78 99.88 18.53
N GLN A 45 0.49 100.69 17.50
CA GLN A 45 -0.26 100.23 16.32
C GLN A 45 0.49 99.12 15.57
N HIS A 46 1.79 99.29 15.34
CA HIS A 46 2.63 98.27 14.72
C HIS A 46 2.69 96.99 15.56
N HIS A 47 2.83 97.10 16.89
CA HIS A 47 2.78 95.94 17.79
C HIS A 47 1.44 95.21 17.72
N ALA A 48 0.31 95.93 17.69
CA ALA A 48 -1.01 95.34 17.53
C ALA A 48 -1.18 94.62 16.19
N GLN A 49 -0.65 95.21 15.10
CA GLN A 49 -0.64 94.59 13.77
C GLN A 49 0.19 93.30 13.76
N VAL A 50 1.41 93.33 14.29
CA VAL A 50 2.29 92.15 14.38
C VAL A 50 1.68 91.05 15.25
N LYS A 51 1.06 91.41 16.38
CA LYS A 51 0.37 90.44 17.26
C LYS A 51 -0.82 89.78 16.56
N ASN A 52 -1.60 90.56 15.82
CA ASN A 52 -2.73 90.03 15.04
C ASN A 52 -2.25 89.11 13.90
N ALA A 53 -1.19 89.51 13.18
CA ALA A 53 -0.57 88.70 12.14
C ALA A 53 -0.01 87.38 12.70
N LEU A 54 0.66 87.41 13.86
CA LEU A 54 1.15 86.21 14.54
C LEU A 54 0.00 85.28 14.95
N THR A 55 -1.11 85.84 15.44
CA THR A 55 -2.30 85.04 15.81
C THR A 55 -2.89 84.34 14.59
N ILE A 56 -2.97 85.04 13.44
CA ILE A 56 -3.44 84.45 12.17
C ILE A 56 -2.52 83.30 11.74
N GLU A 57 -1.20 83.49 11.81
CA GLU A 57 -0.25 82.41 11.44
C GLU A 57 -0.32 81.23 12.42
N GLN A 58 -0.55 81.46 13.71
CA GLN A 58 -0.79 80.40 14.69
C GLN A 58 -2.09 79.64 14.40
N ASP A 59 -3.18 80.33 14.05
CA ASP A 59 -4.46 79.71 13.66
C ASP A 59 -4.29 78.84 12.40
N LYS A 60 -3.52 79.32 11.41
CA LYS A 60 -3.20 78.56 10.20
C LYS A 60 -2.35 77.32 10.51
N ALA A 61 -1.36 77.44 11.39
CA ALA A 61 -0.52 76.33 11.80
C ALA A 61 -1.31 75.26 12.57
N ASP A 62 -2.20 75.67 13.48
CA ASP A 62 -3.11 74.79 14.22
C ASP A 62 -4.03 74.01 13.27
N ALA A 63 -4.71 74.72 12.36
CA ALA A 63 -5.54 74.11 11.31
C ALA A 63 -4.71 73.19 10.40
N GLY A 64 -3.46 73.57 10.10
CA GLY A 64 -2.54 72.79 9.30
C GLY A 64 -2.18 71.45 9.95
N ASN A 65 -1.79 71.47 11.22
CA ASN A 65 -1.41 70.28 11.99
C ASN A 65 -2.60 69.33 12.18
N ASN A 66 -3.77 69.86 12.55
CA ASN A 66 -4.98 69.04 12.72
C ASN A 66 -5.46 68.44 11.38
N ALA A 67 -5.23 69.14 10.26
CA ALA A 67 -5.52 68.59 8.94
C ALA A 67 -4.59 67.43 8.57
N VAL A 68 -3.30 67.52 8.90
CA VAL A 68 -2.36 66.39 8.69
C VAL A 68 -2.78 65.19 9.52
N ALA A 69 -3.10 65.40 10.81
CA ALA A 69 -3.60 64.32 11.68
C ALA A 69 -4.89 63.68 11.14
N PHE A 70 -5.80 64.48 10.58
CA PHE A 70 -7.00 63.97 9.92
C PHE A 70 -6.65 63.12 8.68
N GLN A 71 -5.73 63.56 7.83
CA GLN A 71 -5.31 62.81 6.65
C GLN A 71 -4.66 61.47 7.01
N ASP A 72 -3.83 61.43 8.05
CA ASP A 72 -3.18 60.20 8.52
C ASP A 72 -4.22 59.17 9.01
N ALA A 73 -5.18 59.63 9.83
CA ALA A 73 -6.27 58.79 10.30
C ALA A 73 -7.18 58.32 9.15
N ALA A 74 -7.49 59.22 8.21
CA ALA A 74 -8.26 58.90 7.01
C ALA A 74 -7.58 57.83 6.16
N GLY A 75 -6.25 57.89 6.00
CA GLY A 75 -5.46 56.89 5.29
C GLY A 75 -5.66 55.48 5.87
N GLN A 76 -5.68 55.35 7.20
CA GLN A 76 -5.93 54.06 7.86
C GLN A 76 -7.36 53.56 7.65
N ILE A 77 -8.35 54.45 7.75
CA ILE A 77 -9.77 54.13 7.53
C ILE A 77 -9.98 53.65 6.08
N LEU A 78 -9.45 54.38 5.11
CA LEU A 78 -9.51 54.04 3.69
C LEU A 78 -8.86 52.69 3.40
N ALA A 79 -7.66 52.44 3.95
CA ALA A 79 -6.96 51.17 3.78
C ALA A 79 -7.79 49.99 4.30
N LYS A 80 -8.41 50.14 5.47
CA LYS A 80 -9.29 49.11 6.04
C LYS A 80 -10.53 48.87 5.18
N ALA A 81 -11.17 49.94 4.71
CA ALA A 81 -12.36 49.83 3.87
C ALA A 81 -12.06 49.12 2.54
N LYS A 82 -10.96 49.54 1.88
CA LYS A 82 -10.49 48.98 0.61
C LYS A 82 -9.99 47.53 0.68
N ALA A 83 -9.72 47.02 1.88
CA ALA A 83 -9.42 45.61 2.07
C ALA A 83 -10.65 44.70 1.87
N SER A 84 -11.87 45.27 1.94
CA SER A 84 -13.12 44.53 1.75
C SER A 84 -13.35 44.22 0.27
N ARG A 85 -13.89 43.03 -0.02
CA ARG A 85 -14.10 42.52 -1.37
C ARG A 85 -15.55 42.15 -1.62
N GLY A 86 -15.93 42.15 -2.90
CA GLY A 86 -17.26 41.73 -3.36
C GLY A 86 -18.41 42.49 -2.69
N VAL A 87 -19.46 41.76 -2.29
CA VAL A 87 -20.69 42.34 -1.72
C VAL A 87 -20.50 43.03 -0.37
N ASP A 88 -19.44 42.71 0.36
CA ASP A 88 -19.15 43.31 1.67
C ASP A 88 -18.57 44.73 1.57
N ALA A 89 -18.12 45.14 0.37
CA ALA A 89 -17.51 46.45 0.14
C ALA A 89 -18.47 47.61 0.45
N GLY A 90 -19.78 47.45 0.22
CA GLY A 90 -20.78 48.51 0.50
C GLY A 90 -21.01 48.74 2.00
N ALA A 91 -20.96 47.69 2.82
CA ALA A 91 -21.01 47.84 4.28
C ALA A 91 -19.73 48.53 4.80
N ALA A 92 -18.58 48.17 4.24
CA ALA A 92 -17.30 48.78 4.57
C ALA A 92 -17.23 50.26 4.15
N TYR A 93 -17.81 50.63 3.01
CA TYR A 93 -17.96 52.02 2.57
C TYR A 93 -18.68 52.87 3.63
N LYS A 94 -19.88 52.42 4.05
CA LYS A 94 -20.71 53.17 5.00
C LYS A 94 -20.00 53.34 6.35
N ALA A 95 -19.40 52.26 6.86
CA ALA A 95 -18.64 52.30 8.10
C ALA A 95 -17.43 53.25 8.03
N ALA A 96 -16.74 53.28 6.88
CA ALA A 96 -15.61 54.18 6.67
C ALA A 96 -16.04 55.65 6.59
N GLU A 97 -17.15 55.94 5.93
CA GLU A 97 -17.71 57.30 5.86
C GLU A 97 -18.08 57.83 7.25
N GLU A 98 -18.75 57.02 8.06
CA GLU A 98 -19.09 57.37 9.45
C GLU A 98 -17.83 57.66 10.29
N GLN A 99 -16.79 56.82 10.15
CA GLN A 99 -15.52 57.01 10.85
C GLN A 99 -14.79 58.28 10.40
N LEU A 100 -14.80 58.61 9.11
CA LEU A 100 -14.20 59.83 8.58
C LEU A 100 -14.91 61.07 9.14
N LEU A 101 -16.24 61.07 9.18
CA LEU A 101 -17.02 62.19 9.75
C LEU A 101 -16.77 62.34 11.26
N SER A 102 -16.76 61.24 12.00
CA SER A 102 -16.45 61.26 13.44
C SER A 102 -15.03 61.78 13.71
N THR A 103 -14.05 61.33 12.92
CA THR A 103 -12.66 61.78 13.06
C THR A 103 -12.54 63.28 12.76
N ARG A 104 -13.24 63.77 11.73
CA ARG A 104 -13.27 65.20 11.41
C ARG A 104 -13.81 66.04 12.57
N GLU A 105 -14.95 65.65 13.15
CA GLU A 105 -15.53 66.39 14.27
C GLU A 105 -14.61 66.42 15.49
N GLN A 106 -13.90 65.31 15.76
CA GLN A 106 -12.88 65.27 16.79
C GLN A 106 -11.76 66.29 16.54
N MET A 107 -11.25 66.39 15.31
CA MET A 107 -10.19 67.35 14.96
C MET A 107 -10.67 68.80 15.03
N LEU A 108 -11.92 69.07 14.60
CA LEU A 108 -12.55 70.39 14.73
C LEU A 108 -12.75 70.80 16.20
N GLY A 109 -13.01 69.83 17.08
CA GLY A 109 -13.11 70.05 18.53
C GLY A 109 -11.79 70.39 19.21
N GLN A 110 -10.66 70.05 18.59
CA GLN A 110 -9.31 70.33 19.10
C GLN A 110 -8.75 71.69 18.65
N SER A 111 -9.44 72.40 17.74
CA SER A 111 -9.00 73.70 17.25
C SER A 111 -8.97 74.76 18.36
N ARG A 112 -7.89 75.54 18.41
CA ARG A 112 -7.63 76.51 19.49
C ARG A 112 -8.46 77.80 19.39
N SER A 113 -9.01 78.09 18.22
CA SER A 113 -9.82 79.28 17.97
C SER A 113 -10.92 79.00 16.95
N PRO A 114 -11.99 79.82 16.93
CA PRO A 114 -13.03 79.73 15.89
C PRO A 114 -12.46 79.86 14.46
N ARG A 115 -11.48 80.75 14.26
CA ARG A 115 -10.85 80.94 12.93
C ARG A 115 -10.05 79.70 12.51
N ALA A 116 -9.28 79.10 13.41
CA ALA A 116 -8.57 77.85 13.13
C ALA A 116 -9.54 76.71 12.79
N ARG A 117 -10.67 76.63 13.50
CA ARG A 117 -11.74 75.65 13.23
C ARG A 117 -12.33 75.84 11.83
N ASP A 118 -12.63 77.08 11.42
CA ASP A 118 -13.19 77.37 10.09
C ASP A 118 -12.18 77.05 8.96
N LEU A 119 -10.90 77.39 9.15
CA LEU A 119 -9.83 77.03 8.22
C LEU A 119 -9.69 75.51 8.07
N LEU A 120 -9.69 74.77 9.19
CA LEU A 120 -9.65 73.31 9.20
C LEU A 120 -10.89 72.71 8.53
N LYS A 121 -12.07 73.28 8.76
CA LYS A 121 -13.34 72.86 8.16
C LYS A 121 -13.26 72.89 6.64
N MET A 122 -12.83 74.03 6.08
CA MET A 122 -12.66 74.18 4.62
C MET A 122 -11.67 73.16 4.04
N ARG A 123 -10.57 72.90 4.73
CA ARG A 123 -9.55 71.95 4.26
C ARG A 123 -10.05 70.51 4.29
N THR A 124 -10.73 70.12 5.37
CA THR A 124 -11.26 68.77 5.56
C THR A 124 -12.46 68.48 4.67
N ASP A 125 -13.26 69.48 4.27
CA ASP A 125 -14.33 69.30 3.27
C ASP A 125 -13.79 68.80 1.93
N GLY A 126 -12.68 69.39 1.45
CA GLY A 126 -12.03 68.95 0.20
C GLY A 126 -11.50 67.51 0.29
N PHE A 127 -10.87 67.15 1.41
CA PHE A 127 -10.39 65.78 1.64
C PHE A 127 -11.53 64.78 1.70
N LEU A 128 -12.60 65.07 2.45
CA LEU A 128 -13.77 64.19 2.54
C LEU A 128 -14.41 63.93 1.19
N ALA A 129 -14.54 64.95 0.33
CA ALA A 129 -15.08 64.77 -1.01
C ALA A 129 -14.22 63.79 -1.83
N SER A 130 -12.89 63.93 -1.78
CA SER A 130 -11.96 63.01 -2.46
C SER A 130 -12.04 61.59 -1.91
N TYR A 131 -12.08 61.43 -0.59
CA TYR A 131 -12.13 60.12 0.06
C TYR A 131 -13.46 59.40 -0.20
N ARG A 132 -14.57 60.12 -0.24
CA ARG A 132 -15.88 59.57 -0.62
C ARG A 132 -15.91 59.08 -2.06
N ALA A 133 -15.33 59.84 -2.99
CA ALA A 133 -15.22 59.43 -4.39
C ALA A 133 -14.39 58.15 -4.52
N GLU A 134 -13.25 58.07 -3.82
CA GLU A 134 -12.36 56.92 -3.83
C GLU A 134 -13.02 55.65 -3.23
N LEU A 135 -13.73 55.79 -2.12
CA LEU A 135 -14.49 54.70 -1.52
C LEU A 135 -15.63 54.22 -2.44
N ALA A 136 -16.33 55.14 -3.09
CA ALA A 136 -17.43 54.82 -3.99
C ALA A 136 -16.94 54.10 -5.26
N GLU A 137 -15.81 54.54 -5.81
CA GLU A 137 -15.16 53.87 -6.95
C GLU A 137 -14.73 52.45 -6.57
N HIS A 138 -14.18 52.24 -5.38
CA HIS A 138 -13.84 50.91 -4.87
C HIS A 138 -15.08 50.03 -4.71
N GLU A 139 -16.15 50.52 -4.10
CA GLU A 139 -17.41 49.79 -3.94
C GLU A 139 -18.00 49.34 -5.29
N ILE A 140 -18.06 50.26 -6.26
CA ILE A 140 -18.54 49.95 -7.62
C ILE A 140 -17.65 48.88 -8.28
N SER A 141 -16.33 49.02 -8.16
CA SER A 141 -15.36 48.06 -8.69
C SER A 141 -15.54 46.66 -8.08
N GLN A 142 -15.68 46.57 -6.75
CA GLN A 142 -15.88 45.30 -6.06
C GLN A 142 -17.23 44.65 -6.39
N THR A 143 -18.29 45.45 -6.49
CA THR A 143 -19.62 44.97 -6.87
C THR A 143 -19.62 44.42 -8.30
N ARG A 144 -18.95 45.12 -9.22
CA ARG A 144 -18.78 44.67 -10.61
C ARG A 144 -18.00 43.36 -10.67
N ALA A 145 -16.90 43.24 -9.92
CA ALA A 145 -16.10 42.01 -9.86
C ALA A 145 -16.91 40.81 -9.32
N ALA A 146 -17.71 41.01 -8.27
CA ALA A 146 -18.57 39.96 -7.73
C ALA A 146 -19.67 39.53 -8.71
N ALA A 147 -20.25 40.47 -9.45
CA ALA A 147 -21.23 40.16 -10.49
C ALA A 147 -20.59 39.37 -11.66
N GLU A 148 -19.40 39.78 -12.11
CA GLU A 148 -18.63 39.06 -13.12
C GLU A 148 -18.34 37.62 -12.69
N GLU A 149 -17.86 37.41 -11.46
CA GLU A 149 -17.59 36.09 -10.91
C GLU A 149 -18.85 35.22 -10.84
N SER A 150 -20.00 35.80 -10.48
CA SER A 150 -21.27 35.10 -10.47
C SER A 150 -21.67 34.58 -11.85
N TYR A 151 -21.53 35.41 -12.90
CA TYR A 151 -21.83 34.98 -14.27
C TYR A 151 -20.85 33.90 -14.78
N ILE A 152 -19.56 34.01 -14.45
CA ILE A 152 -18.57 32.97 -14.75
C ILE A 152 -18.95 31.65 -14.08
N SER A 153 -19.35 31.70 -12.80
CA SER A 153 -19.80 30.51 -12.06
C SER A 153 -21.05 29.88 -12.67
N GLN A 154 -22.04 30.69 -13.08
CA GLN A 154 -23.24 30.21 -13.75
C GLN A 154 -22.93 29.54 -15.09
N ALA A 155 -22.10 30.16 -15.92
CA ALA A 155 -21.66 29.60 -17.20
C ALA A 155 -20.87 28.30 -17.02
N ALA A 156 -20.01 28.21 -16.01
CA ALA A 156 -19.25 27.00 -15.68
C ALA A 156 -20.17 25.85 -15.24
N LYS A 157 -21.15 26.12 -14.36
CA LYS A 157 -22.13 25.13 -13.91
C LYS A 157 -22.98 24.61 -15.06
N ALA A 158 -23.49 25.49 -15.91
CA ALA A 158 -24.28 25.10 -17.07
C ALA A 158 -23.46 24.20 -18.03
N ARG A 159 -22.17 24.51 -18.23
CA ARG A 159 -21.28 23.67 -19.04
C ARG A 159 -21.08 22.28 -18.43
N GLU A 160 -20.88 22.20 -17.12
CA GLU A 160 -20.73 20.92 -16.41
C GLU A 160 -22.03 20.09 -16.48
N GLU A 161 -23.19 20.72 -16.31
CA GLU A 161 -24.49 20.08 -16.45
C GLU A 161 -24.74 19.58 -17.87
N ALA A 162 -24.35 20.36 -18.89
CA ALA A 162 -24.41 19.93 -20.30
C ALA A 162 -23.54 18.69 -20.55
N ALA A 163 -22.34 18.62 -19.96
CA ALA A 163 -21.48 17.44 -20.03
C ALA A 163 -22.14 16.22 -19.39
N ARG A 164 -22.74 16.35 -18.20
CA ARG A 164 -23.40 15.24 -17.52
C ARG A 164 -24.68 14.76 -18.22
N GLN A 165 -25.39 15.64 -18.93
CA GLN A 165 -26.70 15.38 -19.53
C GLN A 165 -26.63 15.14 -21.05
N TRP A 166 -25.46 14.82 -21.61
CA TRP A 166 -25.25 14.71 -23.06
C TRP A 166 -26.18 13.74 -23.80
N LEU A 167 -26.84 12.82 -23.09
CA LEU A 167 -27.75 11.85 -23.69
C LEU A 167 -29.04 12.51 -24.18
N SER A 168 -29.38 13.70 -23.66
CA SER A 168 -30.53 14.49 -24.07
C SER A 168 -30.07 15.73 -24.82
N ALA A 169 -30.33 15.77 -26.13
CA ALA A 169 -30.02 16.93 -26.96
C ALA A 169 -30.73 18.21 -26.48
N ASP A 170 -31.98 18.09 -26.02
CA ASP A 170 -32.76 19.21 -25.50
C ASP A 170 -32.18 19.76 -24.19
N ALA A 171 -31.70 18.87 -23.31
CA ALA A 171 -31.06 19.28 -22.06
C ALA A 171 -29.75 20.01 -22.33
N VAL A 172 -28.92 19.49 -23.25
CA VAL A 172 -27.68 20.17 -23.67
C VAL A 172 -27.97 21.54 -24.27
N ALA A 173 -28.98 21.65 -25.15
CA ALA A 173 -29.36 22.92 -25.75
C ALA A 173 -29.81 23.94 -24.69
N ALA A 174 -30.62 23.52 -23.72
CA ALA A 174 -31.05 24.40 -22.62
C ALA A 174 -29.87 24.93 -21.80
N GLN A 175 -28.89 24.07 -21.50
CA GLN A 175 -27.70 24.47 -20.74
C GLN A 175 -26.78 25.40 -21.54
N ILE A 176 -26.63 25.17 -22.85
CA ILE A 176 -25.90 26.10 -23.72
C ILE A 176 -26.54 27.48 -23.68
N GLU A 177 -27.88 27.58 -23.79
CA GLU A 177 -28.57 28.88 -23.75
C GLU A 177 -28.44 29.57 -22.38
N LEU A 178 -28.54 28.83 -21.27
CA LEU A 178 -28.31 29.37 -19.93
C LEU A 178 -26.89 29.96 -19.80
N GLY A 179 -25.88 29.20 -20.23
CA GLY A 179 -24.50 29.65 -20.15
C GLY A 179 -24.18 30.81 -21.10
N ARG A 180 -24.72 30.80 -22.32
CA ARG A 180 -24.61 31.94 -23.25
C ARG A 180 -25.24 33.20 -22.67
N GLY A 181 -26.40 33.09 -22.01
CA GLY A 181 -27.03 34.19 -21.28
C GLY A 181 -26.11 34.77 -20.21
N ALA A 182 -25.49 33.94 -19.38
CA ALA A 182 -24.55 34.39 -18.37
C ALA A 182 -23.30 35.07 -18.98
N ILE A 183 -22.75 34.53 -20.08
CA ILE A 183 -21.62 35.16 -20.79
C ILE A 183 -22.02 36.51 -21.39
N ARG A 184 -23.20 36.61 -21.99
CA ARG A 184 -23.74 37.87 -22.52
C ARG A 184 -23.82 38.94 -21.46
N ASP A 185 -24.39 38.61 -20.31
CA ASP A 185 -24.59 39.56 -19.22
C ASP A 185 -23.24 40.00 -18.60
N LYS A 186 -22.28 39.07 -18.52
CA LYS A 186 -20.90 39.36 -18.13
C LYS A 186 -20.22 40.34 -19.11
N GLU A 187 -20.26 40.08 -20.42
CA GLU A 187 -19.60 40.95 -21.40
C GLU A 187 -20.28 42.32 -21.51
N ARG A 188 -21.60 42.40 -21.34
CA ARG A 188 -22.34 43.67 -21.21
C ARG A 188 -21.91 44.45 -19.98
N LEU A 189 -21.75 43.77 -18.84
CA LEU A 189 -21.22 44.36 -17.61
C LEU A 189 -19.81 44.93 -17.84
N LEU A 190 -19.00 44.30 -18.70
CA LEU A 190 -17.67 44.78 -19.09
C LEU A 190 -17.69 45.92 -20.12
N GLY A 191 -18.86 46.28 -20.66
CA GLY A 191 -19.01 47.34 -21.65
C GLY A 191 -18.54 46.94 -23.06
N ARG A 192 -18.56 45.64 -23.38
CA ARG A 192 -18.22 45.14 -24.71
C ARG A 192 -19.35 45.44 -25.72
N ASP A 193 -18.96 45.59 -26.98
CA ASP A 193 -19.90 45.73 -28.09
C ASP A 193 -20.58 44.39 -28.45
N GLU A 194 -21.69 44.44 -29.18
CA GLU A 194 -22.48 43.25 -29.57
C GLU A 194 -21.70 42.23 -30.42
N THR A 195 -20.66 42.65 -31.15
CA THR A 195 -19.81 41.72 -31.93
C THR A 195 -18.91 40.93 -31.00
N SER A 196 -18.27 41.60 -30.05
CA SER A 196 -17.45 40.98 -29.01
C SER A 196 -18.27 40.04 -28.13
N ILE A 197 -19.51 40.42 -27.79
CA ILE A 197 -20.45 39.58 -27.05
C ILE A 197 -20.79 38.31 -27.83
N ALA A 198 -21.17 38.43 -29.11
CA ALA A 198 -21.50 37.29 -29.96
C ALA A 198 -20.32 36.33 -30.11
N GLN A 199 -19.09 36.85 -30.23
CA GLN A 199 -17.88 36.04 -30.26
C GLN A 199 -17.68 35.27 -28.95
N ALA A 200 -17.83 35.92 -27.79
CA ALA A 200 -17.70 35.27 -26.49
C ALA A 200 -18.76 34.17 -26.27
N GLU A 201 -20.00 34.39 -26.74
CA GLU A 201 -21.03 33.35 -26.73
C GLU A 201 -20.67 32.14 -27.60
N GLN A 202 -20.12 32.38 -28.80
CA GLN A 202 -19.68 31.31 -29.70
C GLN A 202 -18.50 30.52 -29.10
N GLU A 203 -17.53 31.21 -28.51
CA GLU A 203 -16.41 30.58 -27.81
C GLU A 203 -16.90 29.74 -26.63
N TYR A 204 -17.89 30.23 -25.88
CA TYR A 204 -18.53 29.46 -24.81
C TYR A 204 -19.22 28.20 -25.33
N GLU A 205 -20.10 28.30 -26.33
CA GLU A 205 -20.80 27.15 -26.93
C GLU A 205 -19.81 26.10 -27.45
N SER A 206 -18.77 26.57 -28.15
CA SER A 206 -17.67 25.72 -28.62
C SER A 206 -17.00 24.95 -27.47
N SER A 207 -16.74 25.63 -26.35
CA SER A 207 -16.15 25.01 -25.15
C SER A 207 -17.05 23.95 -24.51
N VAL A 208 -18.39 24.12 -24.57
CA VAL A 208 -19.36 23.14 -24.08
C VAL A 208 -19.28 21.87 -24.93
N HIS A 209 -19.32 22.00 -26.25
CA HIS A 209 -19.22 20.85 -27.14
C HIS A 209 -17.89 20.12 -26.98
N ARG A 210 -16.77 20.83 -26.82
CA ARG A 210 -15.47 20.22 -26.50
C ARG A 210 -15.52 19.45 -25.17
N GLY A 211 -16.09 20.06 -24.12
CA GLY A 211 -16.21 19.42 -22.81
C GLY A 211 -16.99 18.10 -22.84
N ILE A 212 -18.06 18.03 -23.65
CA ILE A 212 -18.83 16.78 -23.84
C ILE A 212 -17.96 15.70 -24.51
N VAL A 213 -17.17 16.05 -25.53
CA VAL A 213 -16.25 15.11 -26.17
C VAL A 213 -15.19 14.59 -25.19
N GLU A 214 -14.61 15.50 -24.40
CA GLU A 214 -13.58 15.17 -23.41
C GLU A 214 -14.12 14.23 -22.33
N GLU A 215 -15.30 14.51 -21.79
CA GLU A 215 -15.92 13.67 -20.74
C GLU A 215 -16.35 12.30 -21.29
N ARG A 216 -16.87 12.21 -22.53
CA ARG A 216 -17.16 10.91 -23.17
C ARG A 216 -15.91 10.07 -23.37
N ASN A 217 -14.83 10.71 -23.84
CA ASN A 217 -13.53 10.05 -23.98
C ASN A 217 -13.00 9.57 -22.62
N ALA A 218 -13.15 10.36 -21.56
CA ALA A 218 -12.76 9.99 -20.19
C ALA A 218 -13.54 8.77 -19.66
N GLN A 219 -14.81 8.63 -20.04
CA GLN A 219 -15.64 7.46 -19.71
C GLN A 219 -15.37 6.23 -20.59
N GLY A 220 -14.42 6.33 -21.54
CA GLY A 220 -14.07 5.23 -22.47
C GLY A 220 -15.02 5.10 -23.67
N ASP A 221 -16.00 6.00 -23.82
CA ASP A 221 -16.93 6.04 -24.95
C ASP A 221 -16.33 6.83 -26.13
N ILE A 222 -15.30 6.23 -26.75
CA ILE A 222 -14.53 6.86 -27.84
C ILE A 222 -15.40 7.05 -29.10
N ASP A 223 -16.30 6.10 -29.41
CA ASP A 223 -17.19 6.19 -30.57
C ASP A 223 -18.22 7.31 -30.40
N GLY A 224 -18.85 7.39 -29.23
CA GLY A 224 -19.78 8.46 -28.92
C GLY A 224 -19.10 9.83 -28.90
N ALA A 225 -17.87 9.92 -28.41
CA ALA A 225 -17.07 11.14 -28.45
C ALA A 225 -16.78 11.59 -29.89
N LEU A 226 -16.43 10.65 -30.78
CA LEU A 226 -16.18 10.91 -32.21
C LEU A 226 -17.44 11.35 -32.96
N ASP A 227 -18.54 10.63 -32.77
CA ASP A 227 -19.80 10.92 -33.45
C ASP A 227 -20.37 12.26 -32.99
N TYR A 228 -20.33 12.53 -31.68
CA TYR A 228 -20.73 13.82 -31.13
C TYR A 228 -19.85 14.95 -31.65
N GLY A 229 -18.53 14.78 -31.60
CA GLY A 229 -17.58 15.77 -32.11
C GLY A 229 -17.81 16.11 -33.58
N ARG A 230 -17.98 15.09 -34.43
CA ARG A 230 -18.29 15.26 -35.86
C ARG A 230 -19.60 15.98 -36.11
N ALA A 231 -20.66 15.63 -35.38
CA ALA A 231 -21.97 16.25 -35.52
C ALA A 231 -21.98 17.74 -35.16
N HIS A 232 -21.07 18.18 -34.29
CA HIS A 232 -21.02 19.54 -33.76
C HIS A 232 -19.81 20.35 -34.22
N LEU A 233 -19.03 19.85 -35.19
CA LEU A 233 -17.88 20.55 -35.75
C LEU A 233 -18.23 21.98 -36.21
N THR A 234 -19.40 22.20 -36.82
CA THR A 234 -19.78 23.54 -37.32
C THR A 234 -20.02 24.55 -36.20
N ARG A 235 -20.29 24.09 -34.97
CA ARG A 235 -20.50 24.92 -33.77
C ARG A 235 -19.23 25.14 -32.96
N MET A 236 -18.12 24.52 -33.36
CA MET A 236 -16.83 24.68 -32.68
C MET A 236 -15.92 25.69 -33.38
N THR A 237 -15.16 26.43 -32.57
CA THR A 237 -14.03 27.26 -33.00
C THR A 237 -12.91 26.38 -33.57
N LEU A 238 -12.01 26.98 -34.36
CA LEU A 238 -10.86 26.26 -34.91
C LEU A 238 -9.93 25.70 -33.81
N GLY A 239 -9.76 26.47 -32.72
CA GLY A 239 -8.98 26.04 -31.56
C GLY A 239 -9.55 24.78 -30.92
N ASP A 240 -10.86 24.77 -30.64
CA ASP A 240 -11.51 23.62 -30.01
C ASP A 240 -11.61 22.41 -30.94
N LYS A 241 -11.79 22.60 -32.25
CA LYS A 241 -11.69 21.51 -33.25
C LYS A 241 -10.34 20.80 -33.19
N THR A 242 -9.28 21.58 -33.08
CA THR A 242 -7.92 21.08 -33.01
C THR A 242 -7.69 20.35 -31.69
N ALA A 243 -8.18 20.90 -30.58
CA ALA A 243 -8.13 20.26 -29.27
C ALA A 243 -8.88 18.93 -29.24
N VAL A 244 -10.13 18.89 -29.74
CA VAL A 244 -10.93 17.66 -29.87
C VAL A 244 -10.20 16.60 -30.70
N SER A 245 -9.64 17.01 -31.85
CA SER A 245 -8.89 16.09 -32.71
C SER A 245 -7.64 15.54 -32.01
N ALA A 246 -6.95 16.35 -31.21
CA ALA A 246 -5.79 15.92 -30.44
C ALA A 246 -6.18 14.97 -29.29
N THR A 247 -7.24 15.29 -28.54
CA THR A 247 -7.77 14.46 -27.44
C THR A 247 -8.17 13.08 -27.94
N LEU A 248 -8.87 13.00 -29.08
CA LEU A 248 -9.33 11.74 -29.64
C LEU A 248 -8.23 10.97 -30.37
N ARG A 249 -7.15 11.63 -30.80
CA ARG A 249 -6.06 11.00 -31.58
C ARG A 249 -5.48 9.77 -30.86
N GLY A 250 -5.08 9.91 -29.60
CA GLY A 250 -4.49 8.81 -28.85
C GLY A 250 -5.44 7.63 -28.65
N ALA A 251 -6.72 7.91 -28.40
CA ALA A 251 -7.76 6.90 -28.23
C ALA A 251 -8.05 6.14 -29.55
N ILE A 252 -8.14 6.87 -30.67
CA ILE A 252 -8.27 6.30 -32.01
C ILE A 252 -7.05 5.46 -32.37
N GLU A 253 -5.85 6.00 -32.16
CA GLU A 253 -4.60 5.32 -32.48
C GLU A 253 -4.42 4.04 -31.67
N THR A 254 -4.80 4.05 -30.38
CA THR A 254 -4.79 2.87 -29.52
C THR A 254 -5.78 1.81 -30.01
N ARG A 255 -7.00 2.23 -30.40
CA ARG A 255 -8.00 1.31 -30.94
C ARG A 255 -7.57 0.74 -32.30
N GLN A 256 -7.05 1.56 -33.18
CA GLN A 256 -6.51 1.13 -34.47
C GLN A 256 -5.35 0.17 -34.27
N ALA A 257 -4.42 0.47 -33.35
CA ALA A 257 -3.31 -0.41 -33.02
C ALA A 257 -3.76 -1.79 -32.50
N ALA A 258 -4.79 -1.82 -31.65
CA ALA A 258 -5.38 -3.07 -31.15
C ALA A 258 -6.00 -3.88 -32.30
N GLY A 259 -6.84 -3.26 -33.13
CA GLY A 259 -7.47 -3.92 -34.27
C GLY A 259 -6.46 -4.37 -35.33
N ASP A 260 -5.43 -3.55 -35.58
CA ASP A 260 -4.32 -3.86 -36.47
C ASP A 260 -3.53 -5.06 -35.95
N ALA A 261 -3.05 -5.02 -34.71
CA ALA A 261 -2.31 -6.13 -34.12
C ALA A 261 -3.13 -7.43 -34.13
N GLN A 262 -4.40 -7.38 -33.72
CA GLN A 262 -5.30 -8.54 -33.72
C GLN A 262 -5.54 -9.07 -35.13
N TRP A 263 -5.75 -8.20 -36.12
CA TRP A 263 -5.90 -8.59 -37.51
C TRP A 263 -4.62 -9.24 -38.04
N ALA A 264 -3.45 -8.65 -37.81
CA ALA A 264 -2.16 -9.20 -38.24
C ALA A 264 -1.92 -10.58 -37.59
N ILE A 265 -2.15 -10.71 -36.29
CA ILE A 265 -2.07 -11.97 -35.55
C ILE A 265 -3.08 -12.99 -36.12
N SER A 266 -4.28 -12.57 -36.53
CA SER A 266 -5.27 -13.48 -37.14
C SER A 266 -4.86 -14.01 -38.52
N GLN A 267 -4.08 -13.23 -39.28
CA GLN A 267 -3.61 -13.61 -40.61
C GLN A 267 -2.33 -14.48 -40.56
N GLY A 268 -1.57 -14.43 -39.44
CA GLY A 268 -0.29 -15.13 -39.28
C GLY A 268 -0.20 -16.13 -38.11
N GLY A 269 -1.16 -16.14 -37.20
CA GLY A 269 -1.22 -17.00 -36.00
C GLY A 269 -2.28 -18.10 -36.12
N PRO A 270 -2.16 -19.21 -35.37
CA PRO A 270 -3.10 -20.30 -35.46
C PRO A 270 -4.45 -19.91 -34.80
N VAL A 271 -5.49 -19.79 -35.63
CA VAL A 271 -6.88 -19.50 -35.25
C VAL A 271 -7.47 -20.73 -34.52
N PRO A 272 -8.36 -20.58 -33.50
CA PRO A 272 -9.03 -21.74 -32.90
C PRO A 272 -9.68 -22.60 -33.98
N ALA A 273 -9.40 -23.90 -33.96
CA ALA A 273 -10.00 -24.84 -34.90
C ALA A 273 -11.53 -24.75 -34.78
N SER A 274 -12.19 -24.36 -35.86
CA SER A 274 -13.53 -24.87 -36.13
C SER A 274 -13.42 -26.39 -36.23
N THR A 275 -14.35 -27.11 -35.61
CA THR A 275 -14.46 -28.56 -35.86
C THR A 275 -14.49 -28.76 -37.37
N PRO A 276 -13.59 -29.58 -37.96
CA PRO A 276 -13.61 -29.84 -39.39
C PRO A 276 -15.02 -30.29 -39.82
N GLY A 277 -15.69 -29.49 -40.66
CA GLY A 277 -17.07 -29.73 -41.09
C GLY A 277 -18.17 -28.96 -40.32
N ALA A 278 -17.83 -28.05 -39.40
CA ALA A 278 -18.81 -27.17 -38.76
C ALA A 278 -19.45 -26.22 -39.79
N LYS A 279 -20.79 -26.25 -39.87
CA LYS A 279 -21.56 -25.34 -40.73
C LYS A 279 -21.77 -24.01 -40.03
N TYR A 280 -21.80 -22.91 -40.77
CA TYR A 280 -22.29 -21.65 -40.22
C TYR A 280 -23.74 -21.82 -39.74
N SER A 281 -24.02 -21.40 -38.51
CA SER A 281 -25.32 -21.59 -37.86
C SER A 281 -26.15 -20.30 -37.90
N ALA A 282 -27.48 -20.44 -37.84
CA ALA A 282 -28.35 -19.28 -37.69
C ALA A 282 -28.10 -18.61 -36.33
N PRO A 283 -28.07 -17.28 -36.26
CA PRO A 283 -27.68 -16.54 -35.06
C PRO A 283 -28.69 -16.65 -33.92
N VAL A 284 -29.91 -17.12 -34.19
CA VAL A 284 -30.95 -17.39 -33.19
C VAL A 284 -31.69 -18.67 -33.58
N ARG A 285 -31.92 -19.54 -32.60
CA ARG A 285 -32.67 -20.78 -32.80
C ARG A 285 -34.12 -20.47 -33.20
N ASN A 286 -34.57 -21.03 -34.32
CA ASN A 286 -35.90 -20.79 -34.92
C ASN A 286 -36.19 -19.31 -35.27
N GLY A 287 -35.16 -18.48 -35.44
CA GLY A 287 -35.33 -17.09 -35.87
C GLY A 287 -35.87 -17.00 -37.30
N ARG A 288 -36.86 -16.14 -37.53
CA ARG A 288 -37.41 -15.87 -38.87
C ARG A 288 -36.72 -14.67 -39.48
N VAL A 289 -36.22 -14.78 -40.70
CA VAL A 289 -35.73 -13.61 -41.45
C VAL A 289 -36.91 -12.67 -41.74
N THR A 290 -36.86 -11.46 -41.19
CA THR A 290 -37.89 -10.44 -41.38
C THR A 290 -37.48 -9.35 -42.36
N SER A 291 -36.18 -9.15 -42.54
CA SER A 291 -35.64 -8.18 -43.50
C SER A 291 -34.27 -8.67 -43.99
N GLY A 292 -34.11 -8.86 -45.29
CA GLY A 292 -32.86 -9.33 -45.90
C GLY A 292 -31.86 -8.21 -46.16
N PHE A 293 -30.62 -8.61 -46.42
CA PHE A 293 -29.58 -7.72 -46.93
C PHE A 293 -29.98 -7.11 -48.28
N GLY A 294 -29.71 -5.83 -48.48
CA GLY A 294 -29.97 -5.12 -49.73
C GLY A 294 -31.42 -4.68 -49.95
N VAL A 295 -32.36 -5.03 -49.05
CA VAL A 295 -33.76 -4.58 -49.13
C VAL A 295 -33.84 -3.06 -49.07
N ASP A 296 -34.57 -2.45 -50.01
CA ASP A 296 -34.80 -1.01 -50.04
C ASP A 296 -35.68 -0.58 -48.85
N ARG A 297 -35.19 0.38 -48.08
CA ARG A 297 -35.89 0.99 -46.93
C ARG A 297 -36.41 2.39 -47.25
N GLY A 298 -36.42 2.76 -48.54
CA GLY A 298 -36.85 4.06 -49.03
C GLY A 298 -35.77 5.14 -48.91
N LYS A 299 -35.94 6.25 -49.65
CA LYS A 299 -35.00 7.38 -49.72
C LYS A 299 -33.56 6.98 -50.14
N GLY A 300 -33.43 5.95 -50.98
CA GLY A 300 -32.14 5.47 -51.49
C GLY A 300 -31.28 4.74 -50.45
N ARG A 301 -31.87 4.24 -49.36
CA ARG A 301 -31.15 3.50 -48.30
C ARG A 301 -31.47 2.01 -48.40
N SER A 302 -30.45 1.20 -48.65
CA SER A 302 -30.55 -0.26 -48.59
C SER A 302 -30.20 -0.79 -47.20
N HIS A 303 -30.82 -1.89 -46.80
CA HIS A 303 -30.51 -2.60 -45.57
C HIS A 303 -29.10 -3.21 -45.63
N ASN A 304 -28.24 -2.90 -44.67
CA ASN A 304 -26.82 -3.27 -44.66
C ASN A 304 -26.52 -4.59 -43.92
N GLY A 305 -27.55 -5.35 -43.56
CA GLY A 305 -27.47 -6.60 -42.82
C GLY A 305 -28.75 -7.42 -43.01
N THR A 306 -28.94 -8.45 -42.21
CA THR A 306 -30.14 -9.29 -42.20
C THR A 306 -30.73 -9.32 -40.80
N ASP A 307 -32.04 -9.11 -40.69
CA ASP A 307 -32.78 -9.08 -39.43
C ASP A 307 -33.43 -10.44 -39.17
N PHE A 308 -33.15 -11.02 -38.00
CA PHE A 308 -33.71 -12.29 -37.55
C PHE A 308 -34.64 -12.02 -36.37
N ALA A 309 -35.95 -12.10 -36.61
CA ALA A 309 -36.95 -11.95 -35.56
C ALA A 309 -37.03 -13.21 -34.70
N ALA A 310 -37.01 -12.99 -33.38
CA ALA A 310 -37.18 -14.00 -32.36
C ALA A 310 -37.72 -13.33 -31.08
N PRO A 311 -38.37 -14.07 -30.16
CA PRO A 311 -38.82 -13.50 -28.90
C PRO A 311 -37.69 -12.80 -28.15
N GLU A 312 -37.99 -11.68 -27.50
CA GLU A 312 -37.05 -10.99 -26.60
C GLU A 312 -36.54 -11.98 -25.52
N GLY A 313 -35.25 -11.90 -25.19
CA GLY A 313 -34.59 -12.85 -24.29
C GLY A 313 -34.01 -14.10 -24.97
N SER A 314 -34.33 -14.37 -26.25
CA SER A 314 -33.77 -15.52 -26.97
C SER A 314 -32.25 -15.42 -27.06
N ALA A 315 -31.53 -16.52 -26.86
CA ALA A 315 -30.06 -16.51 -26.94
C ALA A 315 -29.59 -16.23 -28.38
N VAL A 316 -28.72 -15.22 -28.53
CA VAL A 316 -28.01 -14.93 -29.78
C VAL A 316 -26.65 -15.62 -29.74
N THR A 317 -26.33 -16.40 -30.76
CA THR A 317 -25.04 -17.08 -30.95
C THR A 317 -24.36 -16.60 -32.23
N PRO A 318 -23.02 -16.69 -32.32
CA PRO A 318 -22.33 -16.23 -33.52
C PRO A 318 -22.52 -17.23 -34.66
N ILE A 319 -22.52 -16.73 -35.89
CA ILE A 319 -22.67 -17.57 -37.09
C ILE A 319 -21.49 -18.53 -37.26
N ALA A 320 -20.31 -18.20 -36.71
CA ALA A 320 -19.11 -19.04 -36.66
C ALA A 320 -18.27 -18.74 -35.40
N SER A 321 -17.30 -19.61 -35.11
CA SER A 321 -16.29 -19.35 -34.06
C SER A 321 -15.42 -18.15 -34.42
N GLY A 322 -14.90 -17.44 -33.42
CA GLY A 322 -14.08 -16.26 -33.64
C GLY A 322 -13.61 -15.60 -32.35
N VAL A 323 -13.09 -14.38 -32.48
CA VAL A 323 -12.68 -13.53 -31.36
C VAL A 323 -13.56 -12.29 -31.34
N VAL A 324 -14.06 -11.92 -30.16
CA VAL A 324 -14.85 -10.70 -29.98
C VAL A 324 -13.92 -9.50 -30.13
N VAL A 325 -14.08 -8.73 -31.20
CA VAL A 325 -13.26 -7.54 -31.51
C VAL A 325 -13.92 -6.24 -31.10
N GLY A 326 -15.20 -6.26 -30.71
CA GLY A 326 -15.89 -5.10 -30.18
C GLY A 326 -17.16 -5.48 -29.41
N VAL A 327 -17.43 -4.77 -28.32
CA VAL A 327 -18.67 -4.82 -27.55
C VAL A 327 -19.03 -3.40 -27.20
N GLY A 328 -20.27 -3.00 -27.44
CA GLY A 328 -20.67 -1.62 -27.20
C GLY A 328 -22.17 -1.41 -27.23
N SER A 329 -22.57 -0.15 -27.07
CA SER A 329 -23.96 0.27 -27.20
C SER A 329 -24.03 1.62 -27.88
N ASP A 330 -24.93 1.79 -28.85
CA ASP A 330 -25.18 3.07 -29.50
C ASP A 330 -26.67 3.27 -29.82
N ALA A 331 -27.08 4.51 -30.09
CA ALA A 331 -28.49 4.85 -30.30
C ALA A 331 -29.13 4.16 -31.53
N LYS A 332 -28.32 3.77 -32.52
CA LYS A 332 -28.78 3.14 -33.75
C LYS A 332 -28.74 1.62 -33.64
N SER A 333 -27.63 1.04 -33.20
CA SER A 333 -27.40 -0.41 -33.12
C SER A 333 -27.89 -1.02 -31.80
N GLY A 334 -28.21 -0.20 -30.80
CA GLY A 334 -28.47 -0.69 -29.45
C GLY A 334 -27.22 -1.36 -28.89
N ASN A 335 -27.41 -2.35 -28.02
CA ASN A 335 -26.29 -3.18 -27.58
C ASN A 335 -25.83 -4.07 -28.73
N TYR A 336 -24.52 -4.08 -29.00
CA TYR A 336 -23.94 -4.88 -30.06
C TYR A 336 -22.66 -5.63 -29.65
N VAL A 337 -22.39 -6.70 -30.38
CA VAL A 337 -21.15 -7.49 -30.33
C VAL A 337 -20.60 -7.62 -31.75
N MET A 338 -19.30 -7.46 -31.93
CA MET A 338 -18.58 -7.64 -33.19
C MET A 338 -17.52 -8.73 -33.04
N ILE A 339 -17.44 -9.62 -34.03
CA ILE A 339 -16.63 -10.83 -34.00
C ILE A 339 -15.81 -10.92 -35.28
N ASP A 340 -14.52 -11.19 -35.12
CA ASP A 340 -13.63 -11.56 -36.22
C ASP A 340 -13.52 -13.09 -36.28
N HIS A 341 -13.82 -13.64 -37.46
CA HIS A 341 -13.78 -15.07 -37.73
C HIS A 341 -12.48 -15.50 -38.44
N GLY A 342 -11.57 -14.56 -38.72
CA GLY A 342 -10.39 -14.78 -39.55
C GLY A 342 -10.69 -14.72 -41.05
N ASN A 343 -9.64 -14.81 -41.88
CA ASN A 343 -9.73 -14.75 -43.35
C ASN A 343 -10.51 -13.54 -43.89
N GLY A 344 -10.51 -12.42 -43.15
CA GLY A 344 -11.18 -11.18 -43.52
C GLY A 344 -12.70 -11.18 -43.34
N LEU A 345 -13.29 -12.20 -42.69
CA LEU A 345 -14.72 -12.24 -42.38
C LEU A 345 -14.97 -11.69 -40.96
N THR A 346 -15.77 -10.63 -40.87
CA THR A 346 -16.25 -10.08 -39.60
C THR A 346 -17.76 -10.04 -39.56
N THR A 347 -18.34 -10.24 -38.37
CA THR A 347 -19.78 -10.13 -38.15
C THR A 347 -20.10 -9.22 -36.98
N SER A 348 -21.24 -8.55 -37.06
CA SER A 348 -21.78 -7.71 -35.98
C SER A 348 -23.22 -8.11 -35.69
N TYR A 349 -23.57 -8.19 -34.41
CA TYR A 349 -24.87 -8.57 -33.88
C TYR A 349 -25.38 -7.41 -33.05
N ALA A 350 -26.47 -6.78 -33.49
CA ALA A 350 -27.03 -5.57 -32.91
C ALA A 350 -28.45 -5.80 -32.37
N HIS A 351 -28.97 -4.81 -31.65
CA HIS A 351 -30.26 -4.81 -30.94
C HIS A 351 -30.36 -5.82 -29.80
N LEU A 352 -29.22 -6.16 -29.18
CA LEU A 352 -29.19 -7.11 -28.07
C LEU A 352 -29.82 -6.52 -26.79
N GLY A 353 -30.35 -7.36 -25.91
CA GLY A 353 -30.83 -6.93 -24.59
C GLY A 353 -29.69 -6.61 -23.61
N GLY A 354 -28.49 -7.14 -23.90
CA GLY A 354 -27.26 -6.94 -23.14
C GLY A 354 -26.14 -7.81 -23.70
N HIS A 355 -24.97 -7.79 -23.07
CA HIS A 355 -23.79 -8.56 -23.50
C HIS A 355 -23.47 -9.68 -22.51
N SER A 356 -23.20 -10.88 -23.02
CA SER A 356 -22.72 -12.03 -22.24
C SER A 356 -21.22 -12.31 -22.46
N VAL A 357 -20.57 -11.48 -23.28
CA VAL A 357 -19.16 -11.57 -23.67
C VAL A 357 -18.52 -10.19 -23.62
N LYS A 358 -17.20 -10.15 -23.47
CA LYS A 358 -16.38 -8.92 -23.52
C LYS A 358 -15.40 -8.97 -24.68
N GLN A 359 -14.87 -7.81 -25.06
CA GLN A 359 -13.82 -7.73 -26.09
C GLN A 359 -12.61 -8.58 -25.69
N GLY A 360 -12.07 -9.33 -26.66
CA GLY A 360 -11.00 -10.30 -26.48
C GLY A 360 -11.48 -11.72 -26.18
N ASP A 361 -12.76 -11.92 -25.83
CA ASP A 361 -13.29 -13.26 -25.57
C ASP A 361 -13.25 -14.12 -26.84
N ARG A 362 -12.87 -15.38 -26.67
CA ARG A 362 -12.98 -16.41 -27.71
C ARG A 362 -14.36 -17.03 -27.67
N VAL A 363 -15.03 -17.09 -28.81
CA VAL A 363 -16.41 -17.57 -28.93
C VAL A 363 -16.51 -18.69 -29.94
N THR A 364 -17.40 -19.64 -29.68
CA THR A 364 -17.76 -20.73 -30.59
C THR A 364 -19.14 -20.46 -31.19
N ALA A 365 -19.53 -21.17 -32.25
CA ALA A 365 -20.89 -21.11 -32.82
C ALA A 365 -22.04 -21.43 -31.82
N THR A 366 -21.71 -21.90 -30.61
CA THR A 366 -22.69 -22.17 -29.53
C THR A 366 -22.61 -21.18 -28.37
N THR A 367 -21.61 -20.30 -28.37
CA THR A 367 -21.40 -19.33 -27.29
C THR A 367 -22.47 -18.24 -27.36
N THR A 368 -23.18 -18.02 -26.26
CA THR A 368 -24.18 -16.95 -26.19
C THR A 368 -23.50 -15.58 -26.12
N LEU A 369 -23.80 -14.70 -27.07
CA LEU A 369 -23.30 -13.33 -27.13
C LEU A 369 -24.13 -12.37 -26.27
N GLY A 370 -25.41 -12.66 -26.13
CA GLY A 370 -26.39 -11.87 -25.41
C GLY A 370 -27.82 -12.29 -25.78
N PRO A 371 -28.84 -11.83 -25.05
CA PRO A 371 -30.22 -12.05 -25.43
C PRO A 371 -30.64 -11.15 -26.61
N VAL A 372 -31.57 -11.62 -27.45
CA VAL A 372 -32.34 -10.75 -28.35
C VAL A 372 -33.02 -9.67 -27.51
N GLY A 373 -32.88 -8.42 -27.92
CA GLY A 373 -33.44 -7.29 -27.20
C GLY A 373 -34.32 -6.44 -28.09
N MET A 374 -34.58 -5.23 -27.57
CA MET A 374 -35.29 -4.17 -28.26
C MET A 374 -34.56 -2.83 -28.10
N THR A 375 -33.23 -2.87 -28.18
CA THR A 375 -32.37 -1.70 -27.95
C THR A 375 -31.95 -1.03 -29.25
N GLY A 376 -31.74 0.29 -29.21
CA GLY A 376 -31.38 1.07 -30.40
C GLY A 376 -32.55 1.30 -31.36
N HIS A 377 -32.26 1.46 -32.64
CA HIS A 377 -33.26 1.72 -33.67
C HIS A 377 -33.91 0.41 -34.15
N THR A 378 -34.95 -0.02 -33.44
CA THR A 378 -35.68 -1.25 -33.73
C THR A 378 -37.19 -1.03 -33.74
N THR A 379 -37.91 -1.77 -34.57
CA THR A 379 -39.39 -1.74 -34.67
C THR A 379 -40.06 -2.92 -33.97
N GLY A 380 -39.27 -3.83 -33.38
CA GLY A 380 -39.73 -5.00 -32.62
C GLY A 380 -38.58 -5.97 -32.32
N PRO A 381 -38.78 -6.99 -31.46
CA PRO A 381 -37.68 -7.89 -31.05
C PRO A 381 -37.05 -8.65 -32.22
N HIS A 382 -35.76 -8.39 -32.47
CA HIS A 382 -34.94 -9.08 -33.48
C HIS A 382 -33.45 -8.87 -33.20
N VAL A 383 -32.60 -9.68 -33.83
CA VAL A 383 -31.16 -9.40 -33.95
C VAL A 383 -30.83 -8.94 -35.37
N HIS A 384 -30.10 -7.83 -35.49
CA HIS A 384 -29.59 -7.35 -36.77
C HIS A 384 -28.16 -7.85 -36.97
N VAL A 385 -27.93 -8.62 -38.03
CA VAL A 385 -26.61 -9.20 -38.34
C VAL A 385 -26.00 -8.54 -39.57
N VAL A 386 -24.80 -7.99 -39.42
CA VAL A 386 -24.00 -7.46 -40.53
C VAL A 386 -22.79 -8.34 -40.73
N ALA A 387 -22.61 -8.87 -41.95
CA ALA A 387 -21.39 -9.58 -42.34
C ALA A 387 -20.55 -8.68 -43.25
N ARG A 388 -19.22 -8.69 -43.05
CA ARG A 388 -18.26 -8.03 -43.94
C ARG A 388 -17.16 -8.99 -44.34
N GLN A 389 -16.91 -9.12 -45.63
CA GLN A 389 -15.77 -9.83 -46.19
C GLN A 389 -14.76 -8.82 -46.72
N ASN A 390 -13.54 -8.84 -46.19
CA ASN A 390 -12.47 -7.89 -46.54
C ASN A 390 -12.95 -6.42 -46.45
N GLY A 391 -13.71 -6.10 -45.40
CA GLY A 391 -14.26 -4.77 -45.14
C GLY A 391 -15.51 -4.38 -45.94
N LYS A 392 -15.93 -5.17 -46.94
CA LYS A 392 -17.13 -4.89 -47.74
C LYS A 392 -18.37 -5.58 -47.13
N PRO A 393 -19.51 -4.87 -46.97
CA PRO A 393 -20.77 -5.50 -46.56
C PRO A 393 -21.19 -6.57 -47.56
N VAL A 394 -21.58 -7.72 -47.05
CA VAL A 394 -22.03 -8.87 -47.83
C VAL A 394 -23.24 -9.51 -47.13
N ASP A 395 -24.07 -10.25 -47.87
CA ASP A 395 -25.25 -10.91 -47.29
C ASP A 395 -24.84 -11.97 -46.25
N PRO A 396 -25.22 -11.85 -44.96
CA PRO A 396 -24.94 -12.88 -43.96
C PRO A 396 -25.52 -14.26 -44.30
N LEU A 397 -26.64 -14.31 -45.04
CA LEU A 397 -27.33 -15.55 -45.39
C LEU A 397 -26.50 -16.45 -46.32
N GLN A 398 -25.56 -15.88 -47.08
CA GLN A 398 -24.70 -16.66 -47.97
C GLN A 398 -23.77 -17.61 -47.20
N PHE A 399 -23.46 -17.31 -45.94
CA PHE A 399 -22.56 -18.14 -45.13
C PHE A 399 -23.33 -19.26 -44.43
N ILE A 400 -24.55 -19.00 -43.97
CA ILE A 400 -25.38 -19.95 -43.20
C ILE A 400 -25.59 -21.25 -43.99
N GLY A 401 -25.22 -22.39 -43.39
CA GLY A 401 -25.33 -23.71 -44.01
C GLY A 401 -24.15 -24.15 -44.89
N GLN A 402 -23.18 -23.27 -45.17
CA GLN A 402 -21.93 -23.63 -45.85
C GLN A 402 -20.88 -24.16 -44.86
N ASN A 403 -19.90 -24.94 -45.36
CA ASN A 403 -18.78 -25.42 -44.56
C ASN A 403 -17.88 -24.24 -44.18
N ALA A 404 -17.65 -24.02 -42.89
CA ALA A 404 -16.64 -23.07 -42.46
C ALA A 404 -15.23 -23.60 -42.84
N PRO A 405 -14.31 -22.74 -43.33
CA PRO A 405 -12.95 -23.18 -43.59
C PRO A 405 -12.32 -23.73 -42.29
N SER A 406 -11.66 -24.88 -42.38
CA SER A 406 -10.94 -25.49 -41.25
C SER A 406 -9.67 -24.70 -40.97
N ALA A 407 -9.61 -23.99 -39.85
CA ALA A 407 -8.38 -23.39 -39.36
C ALA A 407 -7.45 -24.45 -38.76
N LYS A 408 -6.13 -24.33 -39.03
CA LYS A 408 -5.08 -25.10 -38.33
C LYS A 408 -5.16 -24.84 -36.82
N ALA A 409 -5.00 -25.89 -36.02
CA ALA A 409 -5.14 -25.89 -34.56
C ALA A 409 -4.37 -24.74 -33.85
N ALA A 410 -5.09 -23.99 -33.00
CA ALA A 410 -4.59 -22.90 -32.16
C ALA A 410 -3.51 -23.35 -31.15
N GLY A 411 -2.29 -22.86 -31.32
CA GLY A 411 -1.35 -22.64 -30.22
C GLY A 411 -1.50 -21.24 -29.63
N GLU A 412 -1.01 -21.02 -28.41
CA GLU A 412 -0.78 -19.66 -27.89
C GLU A 412 0.11 -18.89 -28.88
N TRP A 413 -0.25 -17.65 -29.19
CA TRP A 413 0.58 -16.79 -30.02
C TRP A 413 1.69 -16.21 -29.13
N ASP A 414 2.93 -16.29 -29.59
CA ASP A 414 4.08 -15.72 -28.90
C ASP A 414 4.40 -14.31 -29.45
N LYS A 415 5.08 -13.49 -28.65
CA LYS A 415 5.39 -12.10 -29.00
C LYS A 415 6.16 -11.98 -30.32
N ARG A 416 7.03 -12.95 -30.63
CA ARG A 416 7.85 -12.94 -31.85
C ARG A 416 6.99 -13.25 -33.08
N SER A 417 6.06 -14.21 -32.99
CA SER A 417 5.14 -14.50 -34.10
C SER A 417 4.16 -13.35 -34.36
N ALA A 418 3.69 -12.64 -33.33
CA ALA A 418 2.90 -11.42 -33.49
C ALA A 418 3.68 -10.31 -34.21
N TYR A 419 4.96 -10.11 -33.86
CA TYR A 419 5.79 -9.08 -34.51
C TYR A 419 6.07 -9.41 -35.96
N ALA A 420 6.38 -10.67 -36.26
CA ALA A 420 6.58 -11.14 -37.61
C ALA A 420 5.32 -10.93 -38.47
N ALA A 421 4.14 -11.22 -37.91
CA ALA A 421 2.86 -11.02 -38.60
C ALA A 421 2.58 -9.53 -38.88
N ILE A 422 2.90 -8.64 -37.93
CA ILE A 422 2.79 -7.18 -38.13
C ILE A 422 3.76 -6.70 -39.21
N ASP A 423 5.02 -7.14 -39.15
CA ASP A 423 6.08 -6.71 -40.07
C ASP A 423 5.84 -7.15 -41.52
N ALA A 424 5.22 -8.32 -41.71
CA ALA A 424 4.87 -8.88 -43.01
C ALA A 424 3.88 -8.01 -43.82
N ASN A 425 3.19 -7.06 -43.18
CA ASN A 425 2.23 -6.18 -43.87
C ASN A 425 2.94 -5.08 -44.66
N ALA A 426 3.14 -5.30 -45.96
CA ALA A 426 3.82 -4.35 -46.84
C ALA A 426 3.07 -3.00 -46.97
N ASP A 427 1.74 -3.01 -46.90
CA ASP A 427 0.90 -1.82 -47.08
C ASP A 427 0.82 -0.92 -45.83
N TRP A 428 1.46 -1.29 -44.73
CA TRP A 428 1.43 -0.52 -43.48
C TRP A 428 2.64 0.39 -43.35
N THR A 429 2.39 1.65 -42.96
CA THR A 429 3.47 2.58 -42.63
C THR A 429 4.26 2.11 -41.41
N PHE A 430 5.48 2.62 -41.25
CA PHE A 430 6.33 2.31 -40.11
C PHE A 430 5.63 2.64 -38.78
N GLU A 431 4.99 3.80 -38.69
CA GLU A 431 4.31 4.28 -37.48
C GLU A 431 3.12 3.38 -37.12
N ARG A 432 2.37 2.91 -38.12
CA ARG A 432 1.25 1.97 -37.90
C ARG A 432 1.76 0.63 -37.35
N LYS A 433 2.86 0.10 -37.91
CA LYS A 433 3.50 -1.13 -37.42
C LYS A 433 4.01 -0.98 -35.99
N GLN A 434 4.67 0.13 -35.67
CA GLN A 434 5.18 0.37 -34.32
C GLN A 434 4.04 0.44 -33.29
N ARG A 435 2.96 1.19 -33.57
CA ARG A 435 1.80 1.25 -32.65
C ARG A 435 1.17 -0.13 -32.40
N ALA A 436 1.04 -0.95 -33.45
CA ALA A 436 0.53 -2.33 -33.31
C ALA A 436 1.47 -3.19 -32.43
N LYS A 437 2.80 -3.06 -32.59
CA LYS A 437 3.79 -3.74 -31.73
C LYS A 437 3.74 -3.26 -30.28
N GLU A 438 3.61 -1.96 -30.04
CA GLU A 438 3.44 -1.40 -28.70
C GLU A 438 2.16 -1.91 -28.01
N TRP A 439 1.09 -2.13 -28.77
CA TRP A 439 -0.11 -2.79 -28.23
C TRP A 439 0.20 -4.23 -27.81
N VAL A 440 0.90 -4.99 -28.66
CA VAL A 440 1.35 -6.36 -28.32
C VAL A 440 2.24 -6.35 -27.07
N ASP A 441 3.18 -5.41 -26.95
CA ASP A 441 4.01 -5.22 -25.76
C ASP A 441 3.17 -5.05 -24.48
N ARG A 442 2.13 -4.21 -24.54
CA ARG A 442 1.25 -3.95 -23.40
C ARG A 442 0.43 -5.17 -23.02
N GLU A 443 -0.09 -5.92 -23.99
CA GLU A 443 -0.87 -7.14 -23.71
C GLU A 443 0.00 -8.24 -23.10
N PHE A 444 1.23 -8.44 -23.60
CA PHE A 444 2.17 -9.39 -22.98
C PHE A 444 2.56 -8.95 -21.57
N SER A 445 2.86 -7.66 -21.37
CA SER A 445 3.19 -7.14 -20.03
C SER A 445 2.02 -7.31 -19.05
N ARG A 446 0.78 -7.16 -19.53
CA ARG A 446 -0.43 -7.41 -18.74
C ARG A 446 -0.59 -8.88 -18.42
N LYS A 447 -0.41 -9.77 -19.39
CA LYS A 447 -0.43 -11.22 -19.18
C LYS A 447 0.63 -11.65 -18.17
N ASP A 448 1.88 -11.22 -18.34
CA ASP A 448 2.98 -11.50 -17.41
C ASP A 448 2.65 -11.02 -15.98
N SER A 449 1.99 -9.86 -15.84
CA SER A 449 1.58 -9.34 -14.53
C SER A 449 0.45 -10.16 -13.87
N ILE A 450 -0.45 -10.73 -14.68
CA ILE A 450 -1.54 -11.60 -14.22
C ILE A 450 -0.95 -12.96 -13.84
N ASP A 451 -0.15 -13.55 -14.71
CA ASP A 451 0.52 -14.82 -14.48
C ASP A 451 1.38 -14.74 -13.21
N ALA A 452 2.17 -13.67 -13.03
CA ALA A 452 2.94 -13.45 -11.81
C ALA A 452 2.08 -13.23 -10.54
N ARG A 453 0.85 -12.71 -10.67
CA ARG A 453 -0.08 -12.60 -9.54
C ARG A 453 -0.68 -13.96 -9.20
N GLU A 454 -1.09 -14.74 -10.19
CA GLU A 454 -1.61 -16.08 -10.01
C GLU A 454 -0.56 -17.03 -9.44
N GLU A 455 0.70 -16.92 -9.88
CA GLU A 455 1.85 -17.65 -9.30
C GLU A 455 2.05 -17.32 -7.82
N ARG A 456 2.03 -16.02 -7.44
CA ARG A 456 2.14 -15.62 -6.04
C ARG A 456 0.99 -16.15 -5.18
N GLU A 457 -0.24 -16.08 -5.67
CA GLU A 457 -1.41 -16.62 -4.96
C GLU A 457 -1.30 -18.14 -4.79
N ALA A 458 -0.85 -18.85 -5.81
CA ALA A 458 -0.61 -20.29 -5.77
C ALA A 458 0.51 -20.66 -4.78
N ASP A 459 1.61 -19.90 -4.77
CA ASP A 459 2.74 -20.09 -3.85
C ASP A 459 2.30 -19.88 -2.38
N ASP A 460 1.50 -18.85 -2.11
CA ASP A 460 0.96 -18.58 -0.77
C ASP A 460 -0.05 -19.65 -0.30
N GLU A 461 -0.85 -20.19 -1.22
CA GLU A 461 -1.74 -21.30 -0.93
C GLU A 461 -0.98 -22.60 -0.67
N ALA A 462 -0.01 -22.93 -1.51
CA ALA A 462 0.89 -24.06 -1.32
C ALA A 462 1.63 -23.96 0.02
N LYS A 463 2.13 -22.77 0.37
CA LYS A 463 2.79 -22.50 1.65
C LYS A 463 1.88 -22.77 2.84
N ARG A 464 0.60 -22.39 2.79
CA ARG A 464 -0.38 -22.70 3.84
C ARG A 464 -0.57 -24.21 4.03
N VAL A 465 -0.65 -24.96 2.93
CA VAL A 465 -0.76 -26.43 2.98
C VAL A 465 0.50 -27.05 3.58
N VAL A 466 1.68 -26.63 3.12
CA VAL A 466 2.98 -27.13 3.62
C VAL A 466 3.16 -26.83 5.11
N LEU A 467 2.87 -25.61 5.55
CA LEU A 467 2.96 -25.21 6.96
C LEU A 467 1.95 -25.97 7.83
N GLY A 468 0.75 -26.24 7.31
CA GLY A 468 -0.25 -27.05 8.01
C GLY A 468 0.18 -28.51 8.23
N LEU A 469 1.00 -29.05 7.31
CA LEU A 469 1.52 -30.42 7.38
C LEU A 469 2.82 -30.54 8.22
N GLY A 470 3.65 -29.50 8.27
CA GLY A 470 4.89 -29.50 9.08
C GLY A 470 5.82 -30.69 8.75
N ASP A 471 6.29 -31.40 9.78
CA ASP A 471 7.12 -32.63 9.65
C ASP A 471 6.44 -33.78 8.87
N ASN A 472 5.11 -33.70 8.66
CA ASN A 472 4.33 -34.69 7.90
C ASN A 472 4.22 -34.35 6.40
N PHE A 473 4.81 -33.24 5.94
CA PHE A 473 4.92 -32.94 4.52
C PHE A 473 6.05 -33.77 3.89
N ARG A 474 5.69 -34.69 2.97
CA ARG A 474 6.57 -35.72 2.39
C ARG A 474 6.62 -35.72 0.86
N SER A 475 5.64 -35.10 0.19
CA SER A 475 5.60 -34.98 -1.27
C SER A 475 4.81 -33.75 -1.71
N LEU A 476 5.17 -33.18 -2.86
CA LEU A 476 4.41 -32.15 -3.56
C LEU A 476 2.99 -32.61 -3.95
N ASP A 477 2.73 -33.92 -4.05
CA ASP A 477 1.38 -34.45 -4.33
C ASP A 477 0.37 -34.17 -3.20
N GLN A 478 0.85 -33.81 -2.01
CA GLN A 478 0.00 -33.40 -0.89
C GLN A 478 -0.51 -31.95 -1.06
N ILE A 479 0.01 -31.20 -2.03
CA ILE A 479 -0.52 -29.89 -2.45
C ILE A 479 -1.58 -30.14 -3.53
N PRO A 480 -2.77 -29.51 -3.47
CA PRO A 480 -3.79 -29.67 -4.49
C PRO A 480 -3.26 -29.40 -5.91
N LYS A 481 -3.59 -30.28 -6.86
CA LYS A 481 -3.10 -30.19 -8.26
C LYS A 481 -3.36 -28.82 -8.90
N THR A 482 -4.53 -28.22 -8.64
CA THR A 482 -4.91 -26.89 -9.14
C THR A 482 -4.03 -25.75 -8.63
N VAL A 483 -3.36 -25.94 -7.50
CA VAL A 483 -2.40 -25.00 -6.92
C VAL A 483 -1.01 -25.32 -7.45
N ARG A 484 -0.63 -26.60 -7.38
CA ARG A 484 0.68 -27.09 -7.83
C ARG A 484 1.00 -26.76 -9.28
N ASP A 485 0.04 -26.88 -10.18
CA ASP A 485 0.23 -26.61 -11.61
C ASP A 485 0.45 -25.12 -11.92
N ARG A 486 0.23 -24.22 -10.95
CA ARG A 486 0.37 -22.75 -11.06
C ARG A 486 1.46 -22.17 -10.17
N MET A 487 2.17 -22.99 -9.42
CA MET A 487 3.25 -22.52 -8.54
C MET A 487 4.46 -22.06 -9.35
N SER A 488 5.24 -21.15 -8.75
CA SER A 488 6.53 -20.77 -9.31
C SER A 488 7.52 -21.94 -9.26
N ILE A 489 8.53 -21.87 -10.13
CA ILE A 489 9.63 -22.85 -10.17
C ILE A 489 10.40 -22.87 -8.83
N ASP A 490 10.61 -21.70 -8.25
CA ASP A 490 11.33 -21.53 -6.98
C ASP A 490 10.56 -22.15 -5.80
N ALA A 491 9.25 -21.91 -5.71
CA ALA A 491 8.41 -22.53 -4.69
C ALA A 491 8.35 -24.06 -4.88
N THR A 492 8.26 -24.53 -6.12
CA THR A 492 8.29 -25.97 -6.44
C THR A 492 9.58 -26.63 -5.98
N ALA A 493 10.73 -25.99 -6.25
CA ALA A 493 12.03 -26.48 -5.80
C ALA A 493 12.14 -26.48 -4.27
N SER A 494 11.77 -25.37 -3.62
CA SER A 494 11.86 -25.22 -2.17
C SER A 494 11.02 -26.26 -1.42
N PHE A 495 9.75 -26.45 -1.82
CA PHE A 495 8.89 -27.45 -1.18
C PHE A 495 9.32 -28.88 -1.51
N SER A 496 9.86 -29.15 -2.69
CA SER A 496 10.45 -30.46 -3.01
C SER A 496 11.60 -30.80 -2.06
N ASP A 497 12.47 -29.84 -1.76
CA ASP A 497 13.60 -30.06 -0.86
C ASP A 497 13.16 -30.20 0.60
N MET A 498 12.15 -29.44 1.04
CA MET A 498 11.53 -29.64 2.36
C MET A 498 10.93 -31.05 2.51
N ALA A 499 10.21 -31.52 1.49
CA ALA A 499 9.63 -32.87 1.49
C ALA A 499 10.72 -33.96 1.61
N LYS A 500 11.83 -33.81 0.88
CA LYS A 500 12.99 -34.72 0.98
C LYS A 500 13.65 -34.67 2.36
N ALA A 501 13.83 -33.48 2.93
CA ALA A 501 14.44 -33.30 4.24
C ALA A 501 13.59 -33.96 5.34
N ASN A 502 12.27 -33.76 5.29
CA ASN A 502 11.34 -34.40 6.22
C ASN A 502 11.34 -35.94 6.08
N ALA A 503 11.57 -36.46 4.86
CA ALA A 503 11.64 -37.89 4.57
C ALA A 503 12.88 -38.61 5.15
N ALA A 504 13.93 -37.90 5.56
CA ALA A 504 15.15 -38.50 6.09
C ALA A 504 14.98 -38.99 7.56
N PRO A 505 15.52 -40.17 7.94
CA PRO A 505 15.49 -40.64 9.33
C PRO A 505 16.35 -39.75 10.24
N LYS A 506 15.82 -39.37 11.40
CA LYS A 506 16.51 -38.49 12.37
C LYS A 506 17.67 -39.27 13.06
N PRO A 507 18.89 -38.72 13.19
CA PRO A 507 20.03 -39.44 13.75
C PRO A 507 19.89 -39.67 15.27
N VAL A 508 20.13 -40.90 15.73
CA VAL A 508 20.14 -41.32 17.14
C VAL A 508 21.59 -41.40 17.64
N ALA A 509 21.89 -40.84 18.82
CA ALA A 509 23.23 -40.89 19.41
C ALA A 509 23.54 -42.28 20.01
N ALA A 510 24.77 -42.77 19.80
CA ALA A 510 25.23 -44.04 20.38
C ALA A 510 25.40 -43.95 21.91
N ASN A 511 25.22 -45.09 22.59
CA ASN A 511 25.17 -45.29 24.04
C ASN A 511 24.05 -44.49 24.72
N GLY A 512 22.89 -44.40 24.07
CA GLY A 512 21.69 -43.77 24.63
C GLY A 512 21.15 -44.49 25.86
N ALA A 513 20.34 -43.76 26.66
CA ALA A 513 19.78 -44.28 27.91
C ALA A 513 18.97 -45.58 27.74
N GLU A 514 18.30 -45.74 26.60
CA GLU A 514 17.50 -46.94 26.29
C GLU A 514 18.38 -48.17 26.02
N PHE A 515 19.51 -48.01 25.34
CA PHE A 515 20.47 -49.09 25.11
C PHE A 515 21.04 -49.62 26.43
N LEU A 516 21.47 -48.72 27.32
CA LEU A 516 22.03 -49.07 28.63
C LEU A 516 21.00 -49.75 29.54
N ARG A 517 19.75 -49.28 29.50
CA ARG A 517 18.64 -49.91 30.23
C ARG A 517 18.42 -51.35 29.77
N LEU A 518 18.37 -51.58 28.46
CA LEU A 518 18.13 -52.91 27.88
C LEU A 518 19.29 -53.88 28.16
N GLN A 519 20.53 -53.39 28.12
CA GLN A 519 21.71 -54.17 28.48
C GLN A 519 21.68 -54.65 29.94
N ARG A 520 21.27 -53.77 30.87
CA ARG A 520 21.09 -54.15 32.27
C ARG A 520 19.99 -55.19 32.44
N LEU A 521 18.85 -55.01 31.76
CA LEU A 521 17.74 -55.95 31.83
C LEU A 521 18.18 -57.36 31.39
N ALA A 522 19.05 -57.45 30.37
CA ALA A 522 19.65 -58.70 29.93
C ALA A 522 20.54 -59.39 31.00
N ILE A 523 21.02 -58.63 31.97
CA ILE A 523 21.89 -59.12 33.06
C ILE A 523 21.06 -59.47 34.31
N GLU A 524 20.22 -58.55 34.77
CA GLU A 524 19.50 -58.68 36.06
C GLU A 524 18.28 -59.59 35.95
N ALA A 525 17.58 -59.57 34.81
CA ALA A 525 16.36 -60.32 34.58
C ALA A 525 16.40 -60.98 33.19
N PRO A 526 17.32 -61.94 32.98
CA PRO A 526 17.59 -62.52 31.66
C PRO A 526 16.35 -63.19 31.03
N GLU A 527 15.47 -63.76 31.84
CA GLU A 527 14.20 -64.34 31.37
C GLU A 527 13.23 -63.28 30.84
N GLN A 528 13.16 -62.11 31.50
CA GLN A 528 12.31 -61.00 31.06
C GLN A 528 12.87 -60.36 29.78
N PHE A 529 14.20 -60.22 29.70
CA PHE A 529 14.86 -59.72 28.50
C PHE A 529 14.71 -60.68 27.31
N ALA A 530 14.81 -62.00 27.54
CA ALA A 530 14.65 -63.01 26.49
C ALA A 530 13.27 -62.98 25.82
N GLY A 531 12.22 -62.55 26.52
CA GLY A 531 10.86 -62.41 26.00
C GLY A 531 10.48 -61.01 25.51
N LEU A 532 11.40 -60.04 25.54
CA LEU A 532 11.11 -58.64 25.22
C LEU A 532 11.07 -58.37 23.72
N ASP A 533 10.07 -57.61 23.26
CA ASP A 533 9.98 -57.16 21.85
C ASP A 533 10.90 -55.94 21.61
N LEU A 534 12.12 -56.19 21.10
CA LEU A 534 13.12 -55.16 20.84
C LEU A 534 12.74 -54.17 19.72
N THR A 535 11.76 -54.51 18.87
CA THR A 535 11.31 -53.62 17.79
C THR A 535 10.67 -52.33 18.30
N ARG A 536 10.11 -52.36 19.52
CA ARG A 536 9.50 -51.19 20.17
C ARG A 536 10.52 -50.14 20.61
N SER A 537 11.78 -50.54 20.79
CA SER A 537 12.88 -49.63 21.18
C SER A 537 13.75 -49.22 19.98
N ALA A 538 13.47 -49.71 18.76
CA ALA A 538 14.30 -49.50 17.58
C ALA A 538 14.50 -48.03 17.18
N SER A 539 13.51 -47.16 17.45
CA SER A 539 13.62 -45.71 17.19
C SER A 539 14.55 -44.96 18.15
N TYR A 540 15.01 -45.61 19.22
CA TYR A 540 15.88 -45.06 20.26
C TYR A 540 17.27 -45.71 20.28
N LEU A 541 17.56 -46.57 19.30
CA LEU A 541 18.80 -47.33 19.19
C LEU A 541 19.45 -47.06 17.83
N THR A 542 20.77 -47.04 17.80
CA THR A 542 21.49 -47.11 16.53
C THR A 542 21.34 -48.51 15.93
N PRO A 543 21.47 -48.67 14.59
CA PRO A 543 21.40 -49.98 13.96
C PRO A 543 22.40 -51.01 14.52
N GLY A 544 23.59 -50.55 14.94
CA GLY A 544 24.61 -51.42 15.55
C GLY A 544 24.27 -51.88 16.97
N GLU A 545 23.61 -51.03 17.75
CA GLU A 545 23.16 -51.36 19.11
C GLU A 545 22.00 -52.36 19.11
N LEU A 546 21.03 -52.17 18.20
CA LEU A 546 19.92 -53.11 18.04
C LEU A 546 20.43 -54.50 17.66
N ALA A 547 21.34 -54.59 16.67
CA ALA A 547 21.94 -55.85 16.27
C ALA A 547 22.69 -56.55 17.42
N ARG A 548 23.32 -55.78 18.32
CA ARG A 548 24.01 -56.32 19.49
C ARG A 548 23.04 -56.87 20.54
N LEU A 549 21.96 -56.14 20.84
CA LEU A 549 20.92 -56.60 21.76
C LEU A 549 20.18 -57.84 21.24
N ASP A 550 19.89 -57.89 19.93
CA ASP A 550 19.30 -59.06 19.27
C ASP A 550 20.19 -60.30 19.42
N ALA A 551 21.50 -60.14 19.23
CA ALA A 551 22.46 -61.22 19.38
C ALA A 551 22.54 -61.74 20.83
N ASP A 552 22.46 -60.85 21.82
CA ASP A 552 22.46 -61.21 23.23
C ASP A 552 21.13 -61.88 23.64
N GLN A 553 19.99 -61.41 23.13
CA GLN A 553 18.68 -62.03 23.34
C GLN A 553 18.63 -63.45 22.75
N ALA A 554 19.15 -63.64 21.54
CA ALA A 554 19.22 -64.94 20.88
C ALA A 554 20.15 -65.94 21.60
N LYS A 555 21.16 -65.47 22.35
CA LYS A 555 21.98 -66.36 23.20
C LYS A 555 21.21 -66.81 24.44
N LEU A 556 20.47 -65.90 25.07
CA LEU A 556 19.68 -66.20 26.27
C LEU A 556 18.53 -67.18 25.96
N GLN A 557 17.88 -67.05 24.80
CA GLN A 557 16.82 -67.97 24.35
C GLN A 557 17.31 -69.40 24.05
N ARG A 558 18.62 -69.60 23.83
CA ARG A 558 19.21 -70.91 23.47
C ARG A 558 19.54 -71.81 24.66
N GLY A 559 19.26 -71.38 25.89
CA GLY A 559 19.15 -72.21 27.10
C GLY A 559 20.31 -73.17 27.41
N GLY A 560 21.15 -72.82 28.38
CA GLY A 560 22.19 -73.69 28.95
C GLY A 560 22.61 -73.23 30.35
N ASN A 561 23.68 -73.80 30.91
CA ASN A 561 24.22 -73.41 32.24
C ASN A 561 24.64 -71.92 32.31
N GLU A 562 24.78 -71.23 31.18
CA GLU A 562 25.18 -69.83 31.10
C GLU A 562 24.19 -68.86 31.78
N VAL A 563 22.88 -69.13 31.70
CA VAL A 563 21.87 -68.30 32.37
C VAL A 563 21.98 -68.44 33.88
N SER A 564 22.13 -69.67 34.38
CA SER A 564 22.30 -69.95 35.82
C SER A 564 23.60 -69.38 36.38
N ILE A 565 24.70 -69.40 35.61
CA ILE A 565 25.98 -68.80 35.99
C ILE A 565 25.86 -67.27 36.05
N ARG A 566 25.21 -66.63 35.06
CA ARG A 566 24.95 -65.18 35.06
C ARG A 566 24.10 -64.76 36.26
N SER A 567 23.03 -65.51 36.56
CA SER A 567 22.21 -65.25 37.74
C SER A 567 22.97 -65.44 39.05
N ALA A 568 23.84 -66.46 39.15
CA ALA A 568 24.69 -66.66 40.33
C ALA A 568 25.66 -65.49 40.53
N ILE A 569 26.28 -64.99 39.47
CA ILE A 569 27.18 -63.82 39.50
C ILE A 569 26.41 -62.55 39.91
N ALA A 570 25.27 -62.26 39.27
CA ALA A 570 24.47 -61.08 39.59
C ALA A 570 23.95 -61.12 41.03
N GLY A 571 23.49 -62.29 41.49
CA GLY A 571 23.06 -62.52 42.87
C GLY A 571 24.20 -62.31 43.86
N HIS A 572 25.40 -62.78 43.54
CA HIS A 572 26.58 -62.58 44.38
C HIS A 572 26.97 -61.09 44.46
N ILE A 573 27.00 -60.37 43.34
CA ILE A 573 27.24 -58.91 43.34
C ILE A 573 26.20 -58.20 44.23
N ASN A 574 24.91 -58.46 44.01
CA ASN A 574 23.86 -57.79 44.77
C ASN A 574 23.90 -58.10 46.26
N THR A 575 24.34 -59.30 46.65
CA THR A 575 24.40 -59.74 48.06
C THR A 575 25.60 -59.15 48.79
N PHE A 576 26.76 -59.09 48.14
CA PHE A 576 28.03 -58.71 48.78
C PHE A 576 28.48 -57.27 48.46
N SER A 577 27.71 -56.52 47.66
CA SER A 577 27.99 -55.10 47.42
C SER A 577 27.63 -54.25 48.63
N THR A 578 28.57 -53.43 49.08
CA THR A 578 28.34 -52.41 50.10
C THR A 578 28.00 -51.05 49.46
N PRO A 579 27.31 -50.13 50.16
CA PRO A 579 26.86 -48.85 49.59
C PRO A 579 27.98 -47.98 48.97
N ASP A 580 29.19 -48.07 49.50
CA ASP A 580 30.40 -47.37 49.05
C ASP A 580 30.99 -47.92 47.74
N MET A 581 30.64 -49.16 47.37
CA MET A 581 31.08 -49.75 46.09
C MET A 581 30.27 -49.23 44.90
N HIS A 582 29.10 -48.62 45.16
CA HIS A 582 28.17 -48.08 44.17
C HIS A 582 27.74 -49.08 43.06
N LEU A 583 27.85 -50.38 43.32
CA LEU A 583 27.43 -51.43 42.40
C LEU A 583 25.92 -51.67 42.45
N THR A 584 25.26 -51.22 43.53
CA THR A 584 23.81 -51.30 43.73
C THR A 584 23.25 -49.89 43.96
N GLY A 585 22.12 -49.57 43.30
CA GLY A 585 21.54 -48.22 43.34
C GLY A 585 22.06 -47.27 42.24
N ASP A 586 21.18 -46.36 41.80
CA ASP A 586 21.11 -45.95 40.40
C ASP A 586 22.09 -44.85 39.91
N LYS A 587 23.34 -44.82 40.41
CA LYS A 587 24.32 -43.78 40.01
C LYS A 587 25.65 -44.27 39.39
N ASN A 588 25.91 -45.57 39.27
CA ASN A 588 27.01 -46.09 38.43
C ASN A 588 26.58 -47.32 37.64
N LYS A 589 25.77 -47.09 36.60
CA LYS A 589 25.21 -48.17 35.77
C LYS A 589 26.27 -48.87 34.91
N GLU A 590 27.35 -48.18 34.54
CA GLU A 590 28.48 -48.71 33.80
C GLU A 590 29.36 -49.63 34.68
N ASP A 591 29.66 -49.22 35.92
CA ASP A 591 30.48 -50.01 36.85
C ASP A 591 29.89 -51.39 37.16
N PHE A 592 28.56 -51.48 37.32
CA PHE A 592 27.90 -52.76 37.52
C PHE A 592 28.08 -53.66 36.30
N ILE A 593 27.88 -53.12 35.09
CA ILE A 593 28.05 -53.86 33.84
C ILE A 593 29.50 -54.30 33.64
N GLU A 594 30.47 -53.44 33.97
CA GLU A 594 31.90 -53.74 33.88
C GLU A 594 32.32 -54.79 34.91
N THR A 595 31.89 -54.64 36.17
CA THR A 595 32.17 -55.60 37.26
C THR A 595 31.57 -56.96 36.95
N PHE A 596 30.32 -56.99 36.50
CA PHE A 596 29.65 -58.21 36.05
C PHE A 596 30.40 -58.88 34.89
N GLY A 597 30.82 -58.10 33.90
CA GLY A 597 31.59 -58.62 32.76
C GLY A 597 32.93 -59.25 33.17
N LEU A 598 33.66 -58.62 34.09
CA LEU A 598 34.92 -59.14 34.62
C LEU A 598 34.72 -60.41 35.46
N MET A 599 33.70 -60.43 36.32
CA MET A 599 33.34 -61.63 37.06
C MET A 599 32.94 -62.77 36.13
N GLN A 600 32.13 -62.47 35.12
CA GLN A 600 31.72 -63.45 34.13
C GLN A 600 32.90 -64.06 33.38
N ALA A 601 33.86 -63.24 32.94
CA ALA A 601 35.07 -63.73 32.29
C ALA A 601 35.88 -64.66 33.21
N SER A 602 36.07 -64.25 34.48
CA SER A 602 36.81 -65.04 35.48
C SER A 602 36.11 -66.36 35.81
N VAL A 603 34.80 -66.33 36.03
CA VAL A 603 33.99 -67.52 36.34
C VAL A 603 33.92 -68.47 35.16
N LEU A 604 33.76 -67.97 33.93
CA LEU A 604 33.77 -68.82 32.74
C LEU A 604 35.15 -69.45 32.51
N GLN A 605 36.23 -68.74 32.83
CA GLN A 605 37.58 -69.29 32.79
C GLN A 605 37.77 -70.43 33.81
N ALA A 606 37.26 -70.28 35.03
CA ALA A 606 37.37 -71.28 36.09
C ALA A 606 36.47 -72.51 35.88
N THR A 607 35.25 -72.31 35.37
CA THR A 607 34.25 -73.38 35.20
C THR A 607 34.26 -74.01 33.82
N GLY A 608 34.94 -73.39 32.84
CA GLY A 608 34.84 -73.70 31.42
C GLY A 608 33.44 -73.50 30.83
N GLY A 609 32.54 -72.81 31.55
CA GLY A 609 31.12 -72.63 31.19
C GLY A 609 30.27 -73.89 31.24
N LYS A 610 30.81 -75.02 31.71
CA LYS A 610 30.14 -76.33 31.68
C LYS A 610 29.52 -76.76 33.02
N ARG A 611 29.95 -76.16 34.13
CA ARG A 611 29.45 -76.42 35.49
C ARG A 611 29.15 -75.12 36.22
N MET A 612 28.37 -75.20 37.31
CA MET A 612 28.15 -74.05 38.19
C MET A 612 29.45 -73.66 38.92
N PRO A 613 29.68 -72.36 39.16
CA PRO A 613 30.75 -71.90 40.03
C PRO A 613 30.47 -72.31 41.47
N THR A 614 31.53 -72.58 42.20
CA THR A 614 31.51 -72.70 43.66
C THR A 614 31.46 -71.32 44.30
N ASP A 615 31.03 -71.24 45.57
CA ASP A 615 30.98 -69.97 46.31
C ASP A 615 32.35 -69.28 46.37
N LYS A 616 33.42 -70.07 46.52
CA LYS A 616 34.80 -69.57 46.49
C LYS A 616 35.19 -68.97 45.14
N GLU A 617 34.77 -69.59 44.04
CA GLU A 617 35.04 -69.06 42.69
C GLU A 617 34.26 -67.76 42.41
N LEU A 618 33.06 -67.61 42.98
CA LEU A 618 32.29 -66.37 42.92
C LEU A 618 32.94 -65.26 43.76
N GLU A 619 33.40 -65.59 44.96
CA GLU A 619 34.07 -64.66 45.89
C GLU A 619 35.41 -64.18 45.31
N ASP A 620 36.24 -65.09 44.80
CA ASP A 620 37.52 -64.77 44.16
C ASP A 620 37.31 -63.88 42.91
N ALA A 621 36.27 -64.19 42.10
CA ALA A 621 35.90 -63.38 40.93
C ALA A 621 35.38 -61.99 41.32
N PHE A 622 34.56 -61.89 42.38
CA PHE A 622 34.04 -60.63 42.90
C PHE A 622 35.16 -59.74 43.42
N SER A 623 36.09 -60.31 44.21
CA SER A 623 37.26 -59.59 44.71
C SER A 623 38.15 -59.07 43.58
N LEU A 624 38.38 -59.88 42.54
CA LEU A 624 39.16 -59.47 41.37
C LEU A 624 38.49 -58.33 40.57
N ALA A 625 37.19 -58.46 40.31
CA ALA A 625 36.44 -57.48 39.53
C ALA A 625 36.32 -56.14 40.26
N THR A 626 36.06 -56.17 41.57
CA THR A 626 35.93 -54.95 42.39
C THR A 626 37.27 -54.25 42.59
N ARG A 627 38.39 -54.98 42.70
CA ARG A 627 39.74 -54.39 42.64
C ARG A 627 40.02 -53.68 41.31
N THR A 628 39.40 -54.11 40.23
CA THR A 628 39.61 -53.53 38.90
C THR A 628 38.71 -52.31 38.65
N VAL A 629 37.47 -52.35 39.12
CA VAL A 629 36.45 -51.33 38.83
C VAL A 629 36.28 -50.34 39.98
N VAL A 630 36.19 -50.81 41.23
CA VAL A 630 35.92 -50.00 42.43
C VAL A 630 37.20 -49.33 42.96
N ALA A 631 38.35 -50.01 42.98
CA ALA A 631 39.62 -49.45 43.49
C ALA A 631 40.24 -48.35 42.60
N LYS A 632 39.67 -48.07 41.41
CA LYS A 632 40.03 -46.93 40.56
C LYS A 632 39.53 -45.58 41.12
N ARG A 633 38.84 -45.56 42.26
CA ARG A 633 38.15 -44.38 42.81
C ARG A 633 38.83 -43.88 44.09
N PRO A 634 39.31 -42.61 44.14
CA PRO A 634 39.79 -42.02 45.38
C PRO A 634 38.61 -41.57 46.25
N GLY A 635 38.51 -42.06 47.48
CA GLY A 635 37.35 -41.79 48.36
C GLY A 635 37.67 -41.58 49.84
N LEU A 636 37.93 -40.31 50.19
CA LEU A 636 37.33 -39.56 51.31
C LEU A 636 37.07 -40.31 52.65
N LEU A 637 38.10 -40.49 53.49
CA LEU A 637 38.01 -40.44 54.97
C LEU A 637 39.43 -40.47 55.57
N TRP A 638 39.85 -39.31 56.14
CA TRP A 638 41.08 -39.00 56.89
C TRP A 638 42.40 -38.90 56.08
N GLY A 639 42.94 -37.68 56.04
CA GLY A 639 44.07 -37.28 55.19
C GLY A 639 45.40 -37.96 55.54
N THR A 640 45.75 -38.96 54.76
CA THR A 640 47.07 -39.27 54.19
C THR A 640 46.80 -40.10 52.94
N ASN A 641 47.59 -39.94 51.86
CA ASN A 641 47.43 -40.64 50.57
C ASN A 641 47.74 -42.14 50.67
N ASP A 642 47.00 -42.88 51.48
CA ASP A 642 47.09 -44.33 51.55
C ASP A 642 45.75 -44.99 51.25
N LYS A 643 45.88 -46.09 50.52
CA LYS A 643 44.83 -46.87 49.84
C LYS A 643 43.66 -47.15 50.79
N SER A 644 42.44 -46.91 50.34
CA SER A 644 41.26 -47.48 50.98
C SER A 644 41.33 -49.01 50.88
N ILE A 645 41.55 -49.67 52.00
CA ILE A 645 41.45 -51.13 52.14
C ILE A 645 40.06 -51.42 52.70
N PRO A 646 39.30 -52.37 52.15
CA PRO A 646 38.00 -52.75 52.70
C PRO A 646 38.08 -53.14 54.19
N ALA A 647 37.06 -52.78 54.97
CA ALA A 647 37.03 -52.88 56.43
C ALA A 647 37.20 -54.30 57.01
N HIS A 648 37.16 -55.35 56.19
CA HIS A 648 37.29 -56.75 56.62
C HIS A 648 38.74 -57.29 56.64
N ASP A 649 39.73 -56.50 56.22
CA ASP A 649 41.14 -56.93 56.10
C ASP A 649 42.12 -56.22 57.07
N LEU A 650 41.63 -55.54 58.12
CA LEU A 650 42.50 -54.88 59.10
C LEU A 650 43.15 -55.87 60.09
N THR A 651 44.48 -55.81 60.23
CA THR A 651 45.25 -56.56 61.24
C THR A 651 45.83 -55.63 62.31
N VAL A 652 46.26 -56.16 63.47
CA VAL A 652 46.85 -55.37 64.57
C VAL A 652 48.11 -54.60 64.13
N SER A 653 48.84 -55.12 63.14
CA SER A 653 50.00 -54.47 62.50
C SER A 653 49.68 -53.17 61.77
N ASP A 654 48.41 -52.95 61.44
CA ASP A 654 47.96 -51.80 60.66
C ASP A 654 47.51 -50.62 61.54
N ILE A 655 47.54 -50.78 62.88
CA ILE A 655 47.21 -49.71 63.85
C ILE A 655 48.46 -48.85 64.13
N PRO A 656 48.39 -47.51 64.01
CA PRO A 656 49.52 -46.64 64.31
C PRO A 656 50.05 -46.79 65.75
N GLN A 657 51.38 -46.86 65.90
CA GLN A 657 52.05 -47.10 67.19
C GLN A 657 51.70 -46.08 68.29
N ALA A 658 51.38 -44.84 67.91
CA ALA A 658 50.96 -43.81 68.86
C ALA A 658 49.62 -44.13 69.54
N ILE A 659 48.69 -44.75 68.81
CA ILE A 659 47.37 -45.15 69.33
C ILE A 659 47.50 -46.43 70.16
N LEU A 660 48.29 -47.40 69.69
CA LEU A 660 48.61 -48.61 70.48
C LEU A 660 49.23 -48.24 71.84
N GLY A 661 50.12 -47.26 71.88
CA GLY A 661 50.73 -46.78 73.13
C GLY A 661 49.73 -46.15 74.11
N GLN A 662 48.67 -45.49 73.63
CA GLN A 662 47.64 -44.91 74.49
C GLN A 662 46.71 -45.98 75.08
N ILE A 663 46.36 -46.99 74.28
CA ILE A 663 45.54 -48.13 74.70
C ILE A 663 46.30 -48.95 75.77
N ASP A 664 47.58 -49.24 75.55
CA ASP A 664 48.44 -49.92 76.52
C ASP A 664 48.55 -49.16 77.85
N ALA A 665 48.72 -47.83 77.78
CA ALA A 665 48.79 -46.99 78.97
C ALA A 665 47.46 -46.96 79.75
N ALA A 666 46.31 -47.01 79.07
CA ALA A 666 44.99 -47.04 79.69
C ALA A 666 44.71 -48.38 80.39
N LEU A 667 45.08 -49.51 79.77
CA LEU A 667 44.86 -50.84 80.32
C LEU A 667 45.78 -51.13 81.53
N ARG A 668 47.04 -50.68 81.49
CA ARG A 668 47.98 -50.81 82.63
C ARG A 668 47.55 -50.00 83.85
N ARG A 669 46.92 -48.83 83.66
CA ARG A 669 46.36 -48.03 84.78
C ARG A 669 45.23 -48.75 85.53
N ASN A 670 44.56 -49.69 84.88
CA ASN A 670 43.46 -50.46 85.45
C ASN A 670 43.87 -51.87 85.92
N GLY A 671 45.18 -52.14 86.03
CA GLY A 671 45.71 -53.40 86.58
C GLY A 671 45.61 -54.62 85.65
N LEU A 672 45.33 -54.41 84.35
CA LEU A 672 45.19 -55.49 83.36
C LEU A 672 46.49 -55.70 82.59
N ALA A 673 46.92 -56.96 82.44
CA ALA A 673 48.06 -57.32 81.60
C ALA A 673 47.66 -57.36 80.11
N VAL A 674 48.48 -56.74 79.26
CA VAL A 674 48.24 -56.70 77.81
C VAL A 674 48.97 -57.87 77.14
N THR A 675 48.21 -58.76 76.50
CA THR A 675 48.71 -59.80 75.58
C THR A 675 48.16 -59.53 74.18
N ASP A 676 48.83 -60.03 73.13
CA ASP A 676 48.41 -59.79 71.73
C ASP A 676 46.97 -60.24 71.43
N ALA A 677 46.46 -61.24 72.16
CA ALA A 677 45.07 -61.68 72.08
C ALA A 677 44.03 -60.62 72.55
N ASN A 678 44.41 -59.63 73.36
CA ASN A 678 43.49 -58.64 73.94
C ASN A 678 43.31 -57.39 73.05
N ARG A 679 44.01 -57.28 71.91
CA ARG A 679 44.01 -56.07 71.05
C ARG A 679 43.04 -56.12 69.87
N ILE A 680 42.36 -57.25 69.62
CA ILE A 680 41.58 -57.50 68.40
C ILE A 680 40.09 -57.09 68.54
N VAL A 681 39.58 -56.84 69.76
CA VAL A 681 38.16 -56.52 69.95
C VAL A 681 37.96 -55.01 70.20
N LEU A 682 37.99 -54.22 69.13
CA LEU A 682 37.42 -52.87 69.11
C LEU A 682 36.39 -52.80 67.98
N TYR A 683 35.10 -52.82 68.32
CA TYR A 683 34.01 -52.53 67.40
C TYR A 683 33.84 -51.01 67.26
N VAL A 684 33.81 -50.50 66.02
CA VAL A 684 33.24 -49.17 65.74
C VAL A 684 31.74 -49.38 65.52
N GLU A 685 30.94 -48.98 66.52
CA GLU A 685 29.49 -49.06 66.46
C GLU A 685 28.95 -47.87 65.65
N GLY A 686 28.41 -48.14 64.45
CA GLY A 686 27.67 -47.16 63.66
C GLY A 686 26.19 -47.21 64.04
N VAL A 687 25.74 -46.27 64.87
CA VAL A 687 24.31 -46.05 65.17
C VAL A 687 23.64 -45.39 63.96
N SER A 688 22.49 -45.95 63.55
CA SER A 688 21.63 -45.38 62.52
C SER A 688 21.17 -43.97 62.89
N GLY A 689 21.41 -43.00 61.99
CA GLY A 689 20.69 -41.73 61.97
C GLY A 689 21.41 -40.52 62.60
N LYS A 690 22.50 -40.08 61.97
CA LYS A 690 22.73 -38.67 61.55
C LYS A 690 23.85 -38.62 60.52
#